data_AF-A0A844DA73-F1
#
_entry.id   AF-A0A844DA73-F1
#
_cell.length_a   1.000
_cell.length_b   1.000
_cell.length_c   1.000
_cell.angle_alpha   90.00
_cell.angle_beta   90.00
_cell.angle_gamma   90.00
#
_symmetry.space_group_name_H-M   'P 1'
#
loop_
_entity.id
_entity.type
_entity.pdbx_description
1 polymer ?
#
loop_
_entity_poly.entity_id
_entity_poly.type
_entity_poly.pdbx_seq_one_letter_code
_entity_poly.pdbx_strand_id
1 'polypeptide(L)'
;MKKLLAPLLVLACVAPSQASVGPQPAPAAPAIAAPRDVPFKGRITLKVDASDSVHKIFRVRETIPVQKAGAMVLLYPQWETGSHSATQEAAPLAGLVIKAGARRLEWRRDAVNPFAFHIDVPAGVPQLELEFQYLPAANGPKLISRDMLMLPWSKVALYPAGWFIRNIGVQAELTMPEGFQFATSLETAAADAGHVQFKATSFEDLADAPVYAGRYARRVELTSVPAIPVRLNMFGDNEAALDLPPALVEKFRAMAKAVPQLFRSQHYRHFDLLMSLSDVMLSGGGVEHQESTEINVSANYARDAGEQVLMANLVAHEFIHSWNGRTRQPADLWTPNLNLPMRGSLLWVYEGQTEFWAHVMSRQLGLRSMAQSLDALAVDAALMTNRPGRAWKSLQDSTIDALYMPAKPVNWRDWQRREDYYPEGVMLWLDVDMLLRELTSDRKSMSDFAATFFGAGQDSRTISTYTFDDVCKALNKIAPYDWSGYFTTRLNAHDDTHLLDGLKRGGYQLVYTDQPTEYFVLHEADLGGIDLSTSLGLVIGKKGAVKSVAWEGPAFKAGISLGARLTAVGGKPYTDELLKQAIRDAAASKQPIALTFDADGGAHTVSIAYFDSLRYPRLERIPGTPDRLQRLLTPAL
;
A
#
# COMPACT_ATOMS: atom_id res chain seq x y z
N MET A 1 71.42 20.76 63.81
CA MET A 1 70.20 20.52 64.61
C MET A 1 69.07 20.17 63.65
N LYS A 2 68.60 18.92 63.66
CA LYS A 2 67.52 18.41 62.81
C LYS A 2 66.19 19.06 63.22
N LYS A 3 65.46 19.67 62.30
CA LYS A 3 64.02 19.98 62.45
C LYS A 3 63.28 19.40 61.25
N LEU A 4 62.36 18.48 61.56
CA LEU A 4 61.46 17.80 60.63
C LEU A 4 60.53 18.81 59.95
N LEU A 5 60.41 18.74 58.62
CA LEU A 5 59.27 19.27 57.88
C LEU A 5 58.16 18.20 57.85
N ALA A 6 56.98 18.55 58.36
CA ALA A 6 55.75 17.78 58.19
C ALA A 6 55.02 18.26 56.91
N PRO A 7 54.49 17.36 56.05
CA PRO A 7 53.71 17.77 54.90
C PRO A 7 52.28 18.12 55.34
N LEU A 8 51.82 19.31 54.99
CA LEU A 8 50.44 19.75 55.14
C LEU A 8 49.58 19.05 54.07
N LEU A 9 48.72 18.11 54.48
CA LEU A 9 47.74 17.49 53.61
C LEU A 9 46.62 18.52 53.35
N VAL A 10 46.61 19.16 52.18
CA VAL A 10 45.49 20.02 51.75
C VAL A 10 44.36 19.11 51.30
N LEU A 11 43.35 18.93 52.16
CA LEU A 11 42.08 18.30 51.80
C LEU A 11 41.35 19.27 50.86
N ALA A 12 41.44 19.04 49.55
CA ALA A 12 40.59 19.72 48.58
C ALA A 12 39.16 19.18 48.74
N CYS A 13 38.30 19.90 49.45
CA CYS A 13 36.86 19.67 49.45
C CYS A 13 36.32 19.95 48.04
N VAL A 14 36.26 18.91 47.20
CA VAL A 14 35.46 18.96 45.98
C VAL A 14 34.00 18.94 46.43
N ALA A 15 33.39 20.12 46.56
CA ALA A 15 31.95 20.21 46.72
C ALA A 15 31.32 19.58 45.45
N PRO A 16 30.47 18.56 45.57
CA PRO A 16 29.79 18.04 44.40
C PRO A 16 28.99 19.18 43.79
N SER A 17 29.27 19.50 42.53
CA SER A 17 28.44 20.38 41.72
C SER A 17 27.03 19.79 41.75
N GLN A 18 26.14 20.38 42.55
CA GLN A 18 24.73 20.02 42.52
C GLN A 18 24.24 20.47 41.15
N ALA A 19 24.07 19.50 40.24
CA ALA A 19 23.36 19.74 39.00
C ALA A 19 22.06 20.47 39.35
N SER A 20 21.83 21.65 38.75
CA SER A 20 20.60 22.39 39.03
C SER A 20 19.43 21.44 38.77
N VAL A 21 18.45 21.43 39.68
CA VAL A 21 17.21 20.68 39.49
C VAL A 21 16.47 21.33 38.32
N GLY A 22 16.84 20.93 37.11
CA GLY A 22 16.24 21.40 35.87
C GLY A 22 14.75 21.07 35.86
N PRO A 23 14.03 21.55 34.84
CA PRO A 23 12.61 21.27 34.71
C PRO A 23 12.33 19.76 34.81
N GLN A 24 11.39 19.40 35.68
CA GLN A 24 10.92 18.03 35.80
C GLN A 24 9.83 17.77 34.75
N PRO A 25 9.79 16.59 34.12
CA PRO A 25 8.73 16.27 33.17
C PRO A 25 7.36 16.32 33.86
N ALA A 26 6.35 16.74 33.11
CA ALA A 26 4.97 16.65 33.58
C ALA A 26 4.60 15.18 33.89
N PRO A 27 3.64 14.93 34.80
CA PRO A 27 3.13 13.58 35.04
C PRO A 27 2.68 12.91 33.74
N ALA A 28 2.87 11.59 33.64
CA ALA A 28 2.41 10.82 32.49
C ALA A 28 0.89 10.95 32.31
N ALA A 29 0.44 10.91 31.06
CA ALA A 29 -0.99 10.86 30.75
C ALA A 29 -1.63 9.60 31.38
N PRO A 30 -2.92 9.64 31.74
CA PRO A 30 -3.59 8.48 32.31
C PRO A 30 -3.53 7.28 31.38
N ALA A 31 -3.25 6.10 31.94
CA ALA A 31 -3.05 4.89 31.15
C ALA A 31 -4.32 4.50 30.38
N ILE A 32 -4.14 4.14 29.11
CA ILE A 32 -5.17 3.50 28.28
C ILE A 32 -5.09 1.99 28.53
N ALA A 33 -6.23 1.35 28.80
CA ALA A 33 -6.27 -0.07 29.06
C ALA A 33 -5.79 -0.87 27.83
N ALA A 34 -4.78 -1.73 28.04
CA ALA A 34 -4.30 -2.64 27.01
C ALA A 34 -5.42 -3.61 26.57
N PRO A 35 -5.55 -3.90 25.27
CA PRO A 35 -6.61 -4.78 24.77
C PRO A 35 -6.40 -6.22 25.27
N ARG A 36 -7.49 -6.89 25.63
CA ARG A 36 -7.49 -8.28 26.12
C ARG A 36 -8.44 -9.14 25.31
N ASP A 37 -8.07 -10.39 25.13
CA ASP A 37 -8.91 -11.39 24.48
C ASP A 37 -9.95 -11.94 25.45
N VAL A 38 -10.96 -11.13 25.76
CA VAL A 38 -12.07 -11.48 26.66
C VAL A 38 -13.40 -11.07 26.02
N PRO A 39 -14.52 -11.73 26.35
CA PRO A 39 -15.82 -11.35 25.80
C PRO A 39 -16.24 -9.92 26.18
N PHE A 40 -16.79 -9.18 25.22
CA PHE A 40 -17.52 -7.93 25.45
C PHE A 40 -19.01 -8.23 25.64
N LYS A 41 -19.65 -7.68 26.68
CA LYS A 41 -21.07 -7.94 26.95
C LYS A 41 -21.95 -6.95 26.20
N GLY A 42 -22.88 -7.47 25.41
CA GLY A 42 -23.76 -6.67 24.55
C GLY A 42 -23.11 -6.38 23.20
N ARG A 43 -23.66 -5.41 22.46
CA ARG A 43 -23.15 -4.97 21.16
C ARG A 43 -23.28 -3.46 21.02
N ILE A 44 -22.40 -2.86 20.24
CA ILE A 44 -22.53 -1.48 19.78
C ILE A 44 -23.65 -1.41 18.75
N THR A 45 -24.48 -0.36 18.81
CA THR A 45 -25.36 0.01 17.71
C THR A 45 -24.79 1.25 17.04
N LEU A 46 -24.53 1.18 15.74
CA LEU A 46 -23.91 2.25 14.97
C LEU A 46 -24.86 2.71 13.87
N LYS A 47 -25.20 3.98 13.81
CA LYS A 47 -26.04 4.57 12.77
C LYS A 47 -25.30 5.71 12.12
N VAL A 48 -25.05 5.58 10.82
CA VAL A 48 -24.33 6.57 10.01
C VAL A 48 -25.27 7.15 8.97
N ASP A 49 -25.37 8.47 8.93
CA ASP A 49 -26.05 9.22 7.88
C ASP A 49 -25.02 9.91 6.99
N ALA A 50 -24.92 9.41 5.76
CA ALA A 50 -24.07 9.89 4.69
C ALA A 50 -24.88 10.48 3.51
N SER A 51 -26.14 10.86 3.75
CA SER A 51 -27.03 11.39 2.70
C SER A 51 -26.67 12.82 2.25
N ASP A 52 -25.89 13.55 3.04
CA ASP A 52 -25.48 14.93 2.77
C ASP A 52 -24.30 15.00 1.78
N SER A 53 -24.57 14.71 0.51
CA SER A 53 -23.58 14.75 -0.56
C SER A 53 -23.13 16.16 -0.96
N VAL A 54 -23.90 17.18 -0.56
CA VAL A 54 -23.61 18.59 -0.83
C VAL A 54 -22.50 19.09 0.10
N HIS A 55 -22.66 18.92 1.41
CA HIS A 55 -21.65 19.33 2.39
C HIS A 55 -20.62 18.22 2.66
N LYS A 56 -20.89 16.99 2.21
CA LYS A 56 -20.03 15.81 2.35
C LYS A 56 -19.80 15.43 3.81
N ILE A 57 -20.83 15.54 4.63
CA ILE A 57 -20.77 15.30 6.08
C ILE A 57 -21.33 13.93 6.39
N PHE A 58 -20.62 13.17 7.23
CA PHE A 58 -21.14 11.98 7.87
C PHE A 58 -21.62 12.32 9.26
N ARG A 59 -22.87 12.00 9.59
CA ARG A 59 -23.43 12.17 10.94
C ARG A 59 -23.54 10.82 11.60
N VAL A 60 -23.02 10.69 12.81
CA VAL A 60 -22.95 9.41 13.51
C VAL A 60 -23.77 9.47 14.80
N ARG A 61 -24.56 8.43 15.03
CA ARG A 61 -25.17 8.09 16.32
C ARG A 61 -24.71 6.71 16.71
N GLU A 62 -24.16 6.57 17.90
CA GLU A 62 -23.57 5.31 18.37
C GLU A 62 -24.01 5.01 19.80
N THR A 63 -24.35 3.76 20.09
CA THR A 63 -24.68 3.31 21.44
C THR A 63 -23.69 2.25 21.89
N ILE A 64 -23.02 2.47 23.02
CA ILE A 64 -21.99 1.56 23.54
C ILE A 64 -22.44 0.97 24.90
N PRO A 65 -22.60 -0.36 25.04
CA PRO A 65 -22.92 -0.99 26.31
C PRO A 65 -21.84 -0.76 27.37
N VAL A 66 -22.26 -0.29 28.54
CA VAL A 66 -21.35 -0.05 29.67
C VAL A 66 -20.98 -1.39 30.32
N GLN A 67 -19.68 -1.69 30.34
CA GLN A 67 -19.16 -2.91 30.96
C GLN A 67 -19.04 -2.77 32.49
N LYS A 68 -18.69 -1.56 32.95
CA LYS A 68 -18.53 -1.19 34.36
C LYS A 68 -18.62 0.33 34.51
N ALA A 69 -19.15 0.79 35.64
CA ALA A 69 -19.08 2.19 36.04
C ALA A 69 -17.63 2.62 36.43
N GLY A 70 -17.37 3.92 36.37
CA GLY A 70 -16.06 4.55 36.63
C GLY A 70 -15.34 4.97 35.36
N ALA A 71 -14.02 5.12 35.46
CA ALA A 71 -13.17 5.56 34.35
C ALA A 71 -13.25 4.58 33.16
N MET A 72 -13.48 5.13 31.98
CA MET A 72 -13.53 4.43 30.70
C MET A 72 -12.82 5.27 29.64
N VAL A 73 -12.19 4.61 28.68
CA VAL A 73 -11.56 5.27 27.52
C VAL A 73 -12.24 4.77 26.25
N LEU A 74 -12.69 5.71 25.43
CA LEU A 74 -13.12 5.46 24.06
C LEU A 74 -11.97 5.77 23.11
N LEU A 75 -11.76 4.88 22.14
CA LEU A 75 -10.76 4.99 21.10
C LEU A 75 -11.45 5.29 19.77
N TYR A 76 -10.95 6.30 19.09
CA TYR A 76 -11.20 6.53 17.68
C TYR A 76 -10.07 5.87 16.87
N PRO A 77 -10.34 5.06 15.84
CA PRO A 77 -9.29 4.36 15.09
C PRO A 77 -8.17 5.28 14.60
N GLN A 78 -6.93 4.86 14.82
CA GLN A 78 -5.73 5.55 14.34
C GLN A 78 -5.12 4.85 13.10
N TRP A 79 -5.37 3.55 12.97
CA TRP A 79 -4.91 2.71 11.86
C TRP A 79 -6.10 2.25 11.03
N GLU A 80 -5.87 2.06 9.73
CA GLU A 80 -6.83 1.45 8.80
C GLU A 80 -6.43 0.01 8.54
N THR A 81 -7.40 -0.87 8.27
CA THR A 81 -7.11 -2.31 8.17
C THR A 81 -6.22 -2.65 6.97
N GLY A 82 -6.36 -1.94 5.84
CA GLY A 82 -5.48 -2.05 4.66
C GLY A 82 -4.38 -0.99 4.60
N SER A 83 -4.01 -0.35 5.72
CA SER A 83 -2.84 0.53 5.76
C SER A 83 -1.80 0.01 6.74
N HIS A 84 -0.55 -0.08 6.27
CA HIS A 84 0.60 -0.43 7.11
C HIS A 84 1.11 0.75 7.94
N SER A 85 0.25 1.74 8.22
CA SER A 85 0.61 2.98 8.91
C SER A 85 -0.57 3.65 9.62
N ALA A 86 -0.25 4.59 10.52
CA ALA A 86 -1.23 5.42 11.20
C ALA A 86 -1.75 6.56 10.29
N THR A 87 -2.44 6.21 9.19
CA THR A 87 -2.97 7.17 8.20
C THR A 87 -4.19 7.95 8.67
N GLN A 88 -4.90 7.50 9.69
CA GLN A 88 -6.10 8.20 10.13
C GLN A 88 -5.77 9.53 10.78
N GLU A 89 -6.70 10.48 10.62
CA GLU A 89 -6.63 11.80 11.23
C GLU A 89 -7.69 11.93 12.31
N ALA A 90 -7.32 12.46 13.48
CA ALA A 90 -8.26 12.76 14.55
C ALA A 90 -9.03 14.08 14.33
N ALA A 91 -8.51 14.98 13.48
CA ALA A 91 -9.06 16.32 13.27
C ALA A 91 -10.44 16.34 12.57
N PRO A 92 -10.73 15.45 11.59
CA PRO A 92 -12.06 15.31 11.01
C PRO A 92 -13.19 14.94 11.98
N LEU A 93 -12.88 14.35 13.13
CA LEU A 93 -13.90 14.04 14.15
C LEU A 93 -14.32 15.32 14.88
N ALA A 94 -15.59 15.68 14.72
CA ALA A 94 -16.16 16.91 15.28
C ALA A 94 -17.48 16.64 16.02
N GLY A 95 -17.84 17.56 16.92
CA GLY A 95 -19.16 17.55 17.56
C GLY A 95 -19.42 16.39 18.53
N LEU A 96 -18.37 15.70 19.04
CA LEU A 96 -18.53 14.57 19.95
C LEU A 96 -19.26 14.97 21.25
N VAL A 97 -20.47 14.42 21.41
CA VAL A 97 -21.29 14.51 22.62
C VAL A 97 -21.55 13.09 23.12
N ILE A 98 -21.32 12.87 24.41
CA ILE A 98 -21.56 11.58 25.08
C ILE A 98 -22.65 11.79 26.12
N LYS A 99 -23.66 10.91 26.15
CA LYS A 99 -24.77 10.96 27.09
C LYS A 99 -24.97 9.62 27.81
N ALA A 100 -25.50 9.69 29.02
CA ALA A 100 -26.04 8.58 29.78
C ALA A 100 -27.53 8.88 30.06
N GLY A 101 -28.41 8.40 29.19
CA GLY A 101 -29.81 8.85 29.13
C GLY A 101 -29.88 10.36 28.86
N ALA A 102 -30.63 11.11 29.67
CA ALA A 102 -30.76 12.56 29.51
C ALA A 102 -29.51 13.36 29.94
N ARG A 103 -28.55 12.74 30.64
CA ARG A 103 -27.38 13.44 31.19
C ARG A 103 -26.22 13.42 30.20
N ARG A 104 -25.72 14.60 29.82
CA ARG A 104 -24.44 14.75 29.13
C ARG A 104 -23.28 14.38 30.07
N LEU A 105 -22.34 13.59 29.56
CA LEU A 105 -21.07 13.27 30.21
C LEU A 105 -19.97 14.11 29.58
N GLU A 106 -19.10 14.67 30.42
CA GLU A 106 -17.92 15.37 29.94
C GLU A 106 -16.81 14.36 29.66
N TRP A 107 -16.10 14.60 28.54
CA TRP A 107 -14.94 13.80 28.14
C TRP A 107 -13.70 14.68 28.08
N ARG A 108 -12.54 14.06 28.30
CA ARG A 108 -11.23 14.70 28.14
C ARG A 108 -10.41 13.94 27.11
N ARG A 109 -9.97 14.63 26.06
CA ARG A 109 -9.03 14.05 25.09
C ARG A 109 -7.69 13.75 25.78
N ASP A 110 -7.10 12.63 25.46
CA ASP A 110 -5.77 12.28 25.93
C ASP A 110 -4.71 13.18 25.26
N ALA A 111 -3.77 13.69 26.05
CA ALA A 111 -2.76 14.65 25.60
C ALA A 111 -1.54 13.99 24.93
N VAL A 112 -1.39 12.66 25.06
CA VAL A 112 -0.33 11.87 24.43
C VAL A 112 -0.90 11.10 23.23
N ASN A 113 -2.10 10.54 23.37
CA ASN A 113 -2.81 9.87 22.28
C ASN A 113 -4.11 10.62 21.91
N PRO A 114 -4.09 11.56 20.95
CA PRO A 114 -5.26 12.39 20.64
C PRO A 114 -6.47 11.62 20.09
N PHE A 115 -6.33 10.32 19.80
CA PHE A 115 -7.39 9.41 19.40
C PHE A 115 -8.15 8.79 20.59
N ALA A 116 -7.72 9.06 21.84
CA ALA A 116 -8.34 8.54 23.05
C ALA A 116 -9.15 9.61 23.80
N PHE A 117 -10.32 9.22 24.32
CA PHE A 117 -11.24 10.07 25.06
C PHE A 117 -11.57 9.44 26.42
N HIS A 118 -11.14 10.12 27.49
CA HIS A 118 -11.39 9.71 28.88
C HIS A 118 -12.77 10.19 29.33
N ILE A 119 -13.55 9.30 29.92
CA ILE A 119 -14.89 9.56 30.46
C ILE A 119 -15.08 8.87 31.81
N ASP A 120 -15.87 9.49 32.69
CA ASP A 120 -16.31 8.89 33.96
C ASP A 120 -17.77 8.44 33.84
N VAL A 121 -17.99 7.12 33.82
CA VAL A 121 -19.32 6.53 33.67
C VAL A 121 -20.01 6.41 35.03
N PRO A 122 -21.18 7.03 35.25
CA PRO A 122 -21.90 6.91 36.52
C PRO A 122 -22.38 5.47 36.81
N ALA A 123 -22.59 5.16 38.10
CA ALA A 123 -23.16 3.89 38.52
C ALA A 123 -24.58 3.70 37.96
N GLY A 124 -24.91 2.47 37.56
CA GLY A 124 -26.24 2.10 37.06
C GLY A 124 -26.53 2.52 35.61
N VAL A 125 -25.58 3.16 34.91
CA VAL A 125 -25.72 3.48 33.48
C VAL A 125 -25.52 2.19 32.66
N PRO A 126 -26.52 1.75 31.87
CA PRO A 126 -26.40 0.51 31.10
C PRO A 126 -25.70 0.71 29.75
N GLN A 127 -25.75 1.92 29.18
CA GLN A 127 -25.17 2.25 27.88
C GLN A 127 -24.82 3.73 27.80
N LEU A 128 -23.89 4.06 26.91
CA LEU A 128 -23.56 5.41 26.50
C LEU A 128 -24.16 5.70 25.13
N GLU A 129 -24.65 6.92 24.92
CA GLU A 129 -25.15 7.41 23.63
C GLU A 129 -24.20 8.49 23.12
N LEU A 130 -23.65 8.27 21.93
CA LEU A 130 -22.68 9.12 21.26
C LEU A 130 -23.33 9.78 20.05
N GLU A 131 -23.07 11.07 19.87
CA GLU A 131 -23.39 11.83 18.67
C GLU A 131 -22.13 12.56 18.21
N PHE A 132 -21.74 12.43 16.94
CA PHE A 132 -20.62 13.17 16.36
C PHE A 132 -20.73 13.27 14.84
N GLN A 133 -19.79 13.97 14.22
CA GLN A 133 -19.65 14.06 12.78
C GLN A 133 -18.23 13.68 12.36
N TYR A 134 -18.11 13.10 11.18
CA TYR A 134 -16.86 13.05 10.45
C TYR A 134 -16.92 14.06 9.30
N LEU A 135 -15.92 14.93 9.25
CA LEU A 135 -15.81 16.05 8.31
C LEU A 135 -14.61 15.79 7.37
N PRO A 136 -14.83 15.18 6.19
CA PRO A 136 -13.75 14.89 5.24
C PRO A 136 -13.00 16.16 4.83
N ALA A 137 -11.70 16.03 4.62
CA ALA A 137 -10.86 17.15 4.23
C ALA A 137 -11.27 17.76 2.86
N ALA A 138 -11.22 19.10 2.78
CA ALA A 138 -11.49 19.82 1.54
C ALA A 138 -10.45 19.54 0.45
N ASN A 139 -9.22 19.19 0.84
CA ASN A 139 -8.13 18.76 -0.03
C ASN A 139 -7.76 17.31 0.33
N GLY A 140 -7.42 16.49 -0.67
CA GLY A 140 -7.12 15.07 -0.49
C GLY A 140 -8.24 14.14 -0.95
N PRO A 141 -8.10 12.82 -0.68
CA PRO A 141 -9.03 11.77 -1.06
C PRO A 141 -10.49 12.10 -0.75
N LYS A 142 -11.37 11.98 -1.74
CA LYS A 142 -12.81 12.22 -1.56
C LYS A 142 -13.50 10.93 -1.13
N LEU A 143 -14.29 11.02 -0.06
CA LEU A 143 -15.20 9.95 0.38
C LEU A 143 -16.61 10.11 -0.18
N ILE A 144 -16.97 11.32 -0.61
CA ILE A 144 -18.28 11.61 -1.18
C ILE A 144 -18.13 12.54 -2.39
N SER A 145 -18.74 12.14 -3.50
CA SER A 145 -19.02 12.99 -4.66
C SER A 145 -20.53 13.15 -4.84
N ARG A 146 -20.94 13.81 -5.93
CA ARG A 146 -22.36 13.91 -6.30
C ARG A 146 -22.98 12.54 -6.59
N ASP A 147 -22.19 11.64 -7.16
CA ASP A 147 -22.66 10.40 -7.78
C ASP A 147 -22.11 9.13 -7.11
N MET A 148 -21.20 9.28 -6.13
CA MET A 148 -20.53 8.17 -5.44
C MET A 148 -20.29 8.47 -3.96
N LEU A 149 -20.31 7.41 -3.16
CA LEU A 149 -20.02 7.37 -1.73
C LEU A 149 -19.07 6.20 -1.45
N MET A 150 -18.02 6.47 -0.69
CA MET A 150 -17.13 5.48 -0.09
C MET A 150 -17.15 5.69 1.42
N LEU A 151 -17.55 4.66 2.16
CA LEU A 151 -17.60 4.68 3.62
C LEU A 151 -16.66 3.63 4.21
N PRO A 152 -15.48 4.03 4.67
CA PRO A 152 -14.68 3.23 5.60
C PRO A 152 -15.22 3.40 7.04
N TRP A 153 -15.71 2.31 7.63
CA TRP A 153 -16.34 2.33 8.97
C TRP A 153 -15.42 2.83 10.08
N SER A 154 -14.12 2.60 9.94
CA SER A 154 -13.09 3.03 10.89
C SER A 154 -13.02 4.56 11.05
N LYS A 155 -13.57 5.35 10.11
CA LYS A 155 -13.65 6.83 10.20
C LYS A 155 -14.89 7.34 10.93
N VAL A 156 -15.86 6.46 11.22
CA VAL A 156 -17.19 6.83 11.71
C VAL A 156 -17.64 5.99 12.90
N ALA A 157 -16.71 5.45 13.69
CA ALA A 157 -17.03 4.68 14.89
C ALA A 157 -16.00 4.91 16.01
N LEU A 158 -16.43 4.81 17.27
CA LEU A 158 -15.56 4.74 18.43
C LEU A 158 -15.77 3.41 19.15
N TYR A 159 -14.73 2.89 19.80
CA TYR A 159 -14.82 1.64 20.54
C TYR A 159 -14.11 1.72 21.90
N PRO A 160 -14.56 0.95 22.91
CA PRO A 160 -13.93 0.98 24.22
C PRO A 160 -12.54 0.34 24.23
N ALA A 161 -11.58 1.00 24.89
CA ALA A 161 -10.27 0.42 25.17
C ALA A 161 -10.38 -0.78 26.12
N GLY A 162 -9.48 -1.76 25.98
CA GLY A 162 -9.41 -2.92 26.89
C GLY A 162 -9.85 -4.26 26.28
N TRP A 163 -10.37 -4.26 25.06
CA TRP A 163 -10.81 -5.47 24.35
C TRP A 163 -10.10 -5.62 23.01
N PHE A 164 -9.94 -6.87 22.56
CA PHE A 164 -9.67 -7.15 21.16
C PHE A 164 -10.92 -6.79 20.34
N ILE A 165 -10.75 -6.10 19.21
CA ILE A 165 -11.89 -5.61 18.41
C ILE A 165 -12.76 -6.74 17.85
N ARG A 166 -12.17 -7.92 17.61
CA ARG A 166 -12.91 -9.15 17.25
C ARG A 166 -13.96 -9.60 18.27
N ASN A 167 -13.80 -9.18 19.54
CA ASN A 167 -14.73 -9.54 20.62
C ASN A 167 -15.84 -8.49 20.82
N ILE A 168 -15.76 -7.33 20.17
CA ILE A 168 -16.75 -6.25 20.29
C ILE A 168 -17.79 -6.46 19.18
N GLY A 169 -19.00 -6.86 19.55
CA GLY A 169 -20.10 -6.97 18.58
C GLY A 169 -20.61 -5.59 18.16
N VAL A 170 -20.99 -5.44 16.88
CA VAL A 170 -21.58 -4.22 16.33
C VAL A 170 -22.77 -4.57 15.44
N GLN A 171 -23.83 -3.76 15.46
CA GLN A 171 -24.90 -3.76 14.48
C GLN A 171 -24.97 -2.37 13.85
N ALA A 172 -24.68 -2.30 12.55
CA ALA A 172 -24.55 -1.04 11.82
C ALA A 172 -25.78 -0.77 10.93
N GLU A 173 -26.11 0.51 10.79
CA GLU A 173 -27.09 1.04 9.85
C GLU A 173 -26.46 2.20 9.07
N LEU A 174 -26.77 2.30 7.78
CA LEU A 174 -26.29 3.37 6.92
C LEU A 174 -27.47 4.01 6.17
N THR A 175 -27.55 5.33 6.22
CA THR A 175 -28.40 6.15 5.35
C THR A 175 -27.54 6.81 4.29
N MET A 176 -27.89 6.62 3.02
CA MET A 176 -27.17 7.07 1.83
C MET A 176 -28.03 8.06 1.03
N PRO A 177 -27.46 8.78 0.07
CA PRO A 177 -28.25 9.58 -0.86
C PRO A 177 -29.30 8.74 -1.58
N GLU A 178 -30.46 9.34 -1.86
CA GLU A 178 -31.55 8.67 -2.56
C GLU A 178 -31.12 8.19 -3.96
N GLY A 179 -31.60 7.01 -4.35
CA GLY A 179 -31.30 6.40 -5.65
C GLY A 179 -29.93 5.76 -5.76
N PHE A 180 -29.11 5.76 -4.70
CA PHE A 180 -27.83 5.07 -4.70
C PHE A 180 -28.02 3.56 -4.50
N GLN A 181 -27.26 2.77 -5.25
CA GLN A 181 -27.08 1.33 -5.03
C GLN A 181 -25.74 1.12 -4.33
N PHE A 182 -25.60 0.05 -3.53
CA PHE A 182 -24.40 -0.20 -2.73
C PHE A 182 -23.85 -1.62 -2.87
N ALA A 183 -22.58 -1.78 -2.50
CA ALA A 183 -21.91 -3.07 -2.32
C ALA A 183 -20.94 -3.01 -1.12
N THR A 184 -20.82 -4.14 -0.44
CA THR A 184 -19.93 -4.36 0.71
C THR A 184 -19.87 -5.86 0.99
N SER A 185 -18.84 -6.32 1.69
CA SER A 185 -18.74 -7.71 2.18
C SER A 185 -19.63 -7.99 3.42
N LEU A 186 -20.27 -6.95 4.00
CA LEU A 186 -21.23 -7.14 5.09
C LEU A 186 -22.52 -7.81 4.62
N GLU A 187 -23.05 -8.73 5.45
CA GLU A 187 -24.37 -9.30 5.21
C GLU A 187 -25.48 -8.29 5.50
N THR A 188 -26.34 -8.04 4.52
CA THR A 188 -27.52 -7.18 4.68
C THR A 188 -28.61 -7.91 5.46
N ALA A 189 -29.19 -7.26 6.46
CA ALA A 189 -30.35 -7.74 7.20
C ALA A 189 -31.65 -7.21 6.58
N ALA A 190 -31.69 -5.92 6.28
CA ALA A 190 -32.79 -5.25 5.61
C ALA A 190 -32.27 -4.05 4.82
N ALA A 191 -32.92 -3.71 3.72
CA ALA A 191 -32.65 -2.49 2.97
C ALA A 191 -33.97 -1.94 2.41
N ASP A 192 -34.13 -0.62 2.50
CA ASP A 192 -35.23 0.16 1.93
C ASP A 192 -34.65 1.47 1.36
N ALA A 193 -35.37 2.18 0.49
CA ALA A 193 -34.94 3.37 -0.23
C ALA A 193 -33.90 4.26 0.50
N GLY A 194 -32.61 4.07 0.19
CA GLY A 194 -31.49 4.85 0.77
C GLY A 194 -31.08 4.48 2.20
N HIS A 195 -31.72 3.52 2.87
CA HIS A 195 -31.38 3.05 4.21
C HIS A 195 -31.09 1.54 4.23
N VAL A 196 -29.97 1.15 4.81
CA VAL A 196 -29.56 -0.26 4.96
C VAL A 196 -29.25 -0.58 6.42
N GLN A 197 -29.72 -1.74 6.86
CA GLN A 197 -29.38 -2.36 8.13
C GLN A 197 -28.56 -3.62 7.87
N PHE A 198 -27.39 -3.71 8.49
CA PHE A 198 -26.51 -4.87 8.37
C PHE A 198 -26.79 -5.87 9.49
N LYS A 199 -26.51 -7.16 9.25
CA LYS A 199 -26.48 -8.16 10.31
C LYS A 199 -25.41 -7.80 11.33
N ALA A 200 -25.62 -8.22 12.58
CA ALA A 200 -24.62 -8.01 13.62
C ALA A 200 -23.32 -8.77 13.29
N THR A 201 -22.19 -8.14 13.51
CA THR A 201 -20.85 -8.66 13.24
C THR A 201 -19.86 -8.21 14.32
N SER A 202 -18.57 -8.55 14.20
CA SER A 202 -17.52 -8.02 15.06
C SER A 202 -17.06 -6.62 14.61
N PHE A 203 -16.44 -5.83 15.48
CA PHE A 203 -15.85 -4.56 15.08
C PHE A 203 -14.68 -4.76 14.10
N GLU A 204 -13.99 -5.91 14.17
CA GLU A 204 -12.95 -6.32 13.21
C GLU A 204 -13.54 -6.48 11.79
N ASP A 205 -14.58 -7.29 11.64
CA ASP A 205 -15.29 -7.50 10.37
C ASP A 205 -15.93 -6.20 9.85
N LEU A 206 -16.45 -5.35 10.74
CA LEU A 206 -17.01 -4.05 10.34
C LEU A 206 -15.92 -3.12 9.80
N ALA A 207 -14.80 -2.99 10.50
CA ALA A 207 -13.70 -2.11 10.10
C ALA A 207 -13.06 -2.56 8.78
N ASP A 208 -13.13 -3.85 8.46
CA ASP A 208 -12.58 -4.44 7.24
C ASP A 208 -13.59 -4.55 6.08
N ALA A 209 -14.78 -3.95 6.19
CA ALA A 209 -15.83 -4.09 5.19
C ALA A 209 -16.36 -2.72 4.75
N PRO A 210 -15.60 -1.95 3.95
CA PRO A 210 -16.06 -0.65 3.46
C PRO A 210 -17.37 -0.80 2.66
N VAL A 211 -18.13 0.29 2.59
CA VAL A 211 -19.32 0.39 1.74
C VAL A 211 -19.01 1.31 0.57
N TYR A 212 -19.16 0.79 -0.64
CA TYR A 212 -19.22 1.60 -1.84
C TYR A 212 -20.67 1.75 -2.27
N ALA A 213 -21.06 2.95 -2.65
CA ALA A 213 -22.37 3.23 -3.20
C ALA A 213 -22.31 4.28 -4.29
N GLY A 214 -23.25 4.24 -5.23
CA GLY A 214 -23.32 5.23 -6.28
C GLY A 214 -24.65 5.24 -7.01
N ARG A 215 -24.92 6.36 -7.68
CA ARG A 215 -26.07 6.51 -8.57
C ARG A 215 -25.94 5.58 -9.78
N TYR A 216 -24.74 5.51 -10.34
CA TYR A 216 -24.39 4.61 -11.44
C TYR A 216 -23.64 3.43 -10.84
N ALA A 217 -24.31 2.27 -10.80
CA ALA A 217 -23.74 1.06 -10.27
C ALA A 217 -24.11 -0.14 -11.14
N ARG A 218 -23.16 -1.07 -11.31
CA ARG A 218 -23.39 -2.31 -12.06
C ARG A 218 -22.66 -3.46 -11.37
N ARG A 219 -23.36 -4.57 -11.15
CA ARG A 219 -22.78 -5.81 -10.62
C ARG A 219 -22.63 -6.84 -11.72
N VAL A 220 -21.49 -7.52 -11.74
CA VAL A 220 -21.22 -8.71 -12.54
C VAL A 220 -20.82 -9.84 -11.61
N GLU A 221 -21.61 -10.91 -11.56
CA GLU A 221 -21.17 -12.17 -10.93
C GLU A 221 -20.03 -12.73 -11.77
N LEU A 222 -18.84 -12.96 -11.19
CA LEU A 222 -17.67 -13.50 -11.91
C LEU A 222 -17.61 -15.03 -11.87
N THR A 223 -18.19 -15.62 -10.84
CA THR A 223 -18.30 -17.08 -10.65
C THR A 223 -19.74 -17.56 -10.83
N SER A 224 -19.89 -18.85 -11.12
CA SER A 224 -21.19 -19.55 -11.10
C SER A 224 -21.25 -20.60 -9.99
N VAL A 225 -22.43 -20.83 -9.43
CA VAL A 225 -22.71 -21.94 -8.49
C VAL A 225 -22.24 -23.27 -9.12
N PRO A 226 -21.57 -24.18 -8.36
CA PRO A 226 -21.44 -24.22 -6.90
C PRO A 226 -20.21 -23.50 -6.31
N ALA A 227 -19.45 -22.72 -7.08
CA ALA A 227 -18.32 -21.96 -6.54
C ALA A 227 -18.80 -20.89 -5.55
N ILE A 228 -17.96 -20.57 -4.56
CA ILE A 228 -18.22 -19.44 -3.65
C ILE A 228 -18.27 -18.15 -4.48
N PRO A 229 -19.28 -17.28 -4.29
CA PRO A 229 -19.48 -16.11 -5.14
C PRO A 229 -18.30 -15.14 -5.11
N VAL A 230 -17.82 -14.75 -6.29
CA VAL A 230 -16.95 -13.59 -6.50
C VAL A 230 -17.68 -12.61 -7.41
N ARG A 231 -17.73 -11.33 -7.01
CA ARG A 231 -18.51 -10.28 -7.66
C ARG A 231 -17.63 -9.11 -8.03
N LEU A 232 -17.84 -8.58 -9.23
CA LEU A 232 -17.36 -7.27 -9.61
C LEU A 232 -18.50 -6.26 -9.41
N ASN A 233 -18.35 -5.35 -8.47
CA ASN A 233 -19.26 -4.25 -8.22
C ASN A 233 -18.61 -2.97 -8.71
N MET A 234 -19.18 -2.36 -9.75
CA MET A 234 -18.64 -1.16 -10.37
C MET A 234 -19.49 0.05 -10.01
N PHE A 235 -18.82 1.16 -9.69
CA PHE A 235 -19.41 2.45 -9.39
C PHE A 235 -18.73 3.51 -10.24
N GLY A 236 -19.50 4.34 -10.93
CA GLY A 236 -18.96 5.27 -11.92
C GLY A 236 -19.48 6.69 -11.75
N ASP A 237 -18.73 7.66 -12.25
CA ASP A 237 -19.21 9.05 -12.34
C ASP A 237 -20.40 9.20 -13.31
N ASN A 238 -20.56 8.25 -14.23
CA ASN A 238 -21.65 8.14 -15.19
C ASN A 238 -21.82 6.69 -15.69
N GLU A 239 -22.93 6.40 -16.35
CA GLU A 239 -23.23 5.05 -16.89
C GLU A 239 -22.15 4.55 -17.86
N ALA A 240 -21.62 5.45 -18.70
CA ALA A 240 -20.64 5.13 -19.72
C ALA A 240 -19.27 4.72 -19.13
N ALA A 241 -18.98 5.04 -17.86
CA ALA A 241 -17.77 4.58 -17.16
C ALA A 241 -17.86 3.07 -16.82
N LEU A 242 -19.08 2.52 -16.66
CA LEU A 242 -19.34 1.13 -16.25
C LEU A 242 -19.24 0.11 -17.39
N ASP A 243 -19.00 0.57 -18.63
CA ASP A 243 -19.04 -0.24 -19.85
C ASP A 243 -17.71 -0.94 -20.11
N LEU A 244 -17.27 -1.79 -19.17
CA LEU A 244 -16.06 -2.59 -19.35
C LEU A 244 -16.16 -3.48 -20.60
N PRO A 245 -15.07 -3.62 -21.38
CA PRO A 245 -15.06 -4.52 -22.53
C PRO A 245 -15.40 -5.96 -22.11
N PRO A 246 -16.26 -6.68 -22.84
CA PRO A 246 -16.61 -8.07 -22.50
C PRO A 246 -15.38 -8.98 -22.36
N ALA A 247 -14.37 -8.78 -23.22
CA ALA A 247 -13.11 -9.52 -23.14
C ALA A 247 -12.34 -9.28 -21.84
N LEU A 248 -12.43 -8.08 -21.24
CA LEU A 248 -11.81 -7.79 -19.95
C LEU A 248 -12.58 -8.45 -18.81
N VAL A 249 -13.92 -8.41 -18.86
CA VAL A 249 -14.77 -9.11 -17.88
C VAL A 249 -14.49 -10.61 -17.87
N GLU A 250 -14.31 -11.25 -19.03
CA GLU A 250 -13.95 -12.67 -19.10
C GLU A 250 -12.57 -12.98 -18.47
N LYS A 251 -11.60 -12.07 -18.57
CA LYS A 251 -10.32 -12.21 -17.87
C LYS A 251 -10.50 -12.13 -16.34
N PHE A 252 -11.38 -11.27 -15.85
CA PHE A 252 -11.73 -11.23 -14.42
C PHE A 252 -12.47 -12.49 -13.96
N ARG A 253 -13.31 -13.11 -14.80
CA ARG A 253 -13.87 -14.45 -14.51
C ARG A 253 -12.78 -15.51 -14.42
N ALA A 254 -11.82 -15.49 -15.34
CA ALA A 254 -10.70 -16.42 -15.32
C ALA A 254 -9.86 -16.24 -14.05
N MET A 255 -9.65 -14.99 -13.62
CA MET A 255 -8.97 -14.65 -12.36
C MET A 255 -9.70 -15.18 -11.13
N ALA A 256 -11.03 -14.98 -11.07
CA ALA A 256 -11.87 -15.47 -9.98
C ALA A 256 -11.79 -17.01 -9.80
N LYS A 257 -11.41 -17.73 -10.85
CA LYS A 257 -11.10 -19.17 -10.80
C LYS A 257 -9.63 -19.45 -10.48
N ALA A 258 -8.70 -18.74 -11.12
CA ALA A 258 -7.26 -19.02 -11.04
C ALA A 258 -6.65 -18.71 -9.67
N VAL A 259 -7.08 -17.63 -9.01
CA VAL A 259 -6.49 -17.23 -7.71
C VAL A 259 -6.79 -18.25 -6.61
N PRO A 260 -8.05 -18.70 -6.37
CA PRO A 260 -8.30 -19.80 -5.43
C PRO A 260 -7.56 -21.09 -5.79
N GLN A 261 -7.35 -21.38 -7.08
CA GLN A 261 -6.59 -22.55 -7.53
C GLN A 261 -5.10 -22.46 -7.21
N LEU A 262 -4.50 -21.26 -7.30
CA LEU A 262 -3.12 -21.02 -6.90
C LEU A 262 -2.91 -21.37 -5.42
N PHE A 263 -3.83 -20.93 -4.56
CA PHE A 263 -3.75 -21.16 -3.12
C PHE A 263 -4.34 -22.49 -2.67
N ARG A 264 -5.12 -23.16 -3.52
CA ARG A 264 -5.84 -24.42 -3.21
C ARG A 264 -6.71 -24.31 -1.95
N SER A 265 -7.31 -23.14 -1.73
CA SER A 265 -8.25 -22.88 -0.64
C SER A 265 -9.17 -21.73 -0.99
N GLN A 266 -10.30 -21.61 -0.29
CA GLN A 266 -11.24 -20.51 -0.44
C GLN A 266 -11.96 -20.32 0.91
N HIS A 267 -11.69 -19.21 1.59
CA HIS A 267 -12.06 -19.04 3.01
C HIS A 267 -13.13 -17.98 3.26
N TYR A 268 -13.52 -17.19 2.25
CA TYR A 268 -14.54 -16.16 2.35
C TYR A 268 -15.95 -16.69 2.07
N ARG A 269 -16.98 -15.99 2.53
CA ARG A 269 -18.41 -16.31 2.27
C ARG A 269 -18.83 -15.90 0.86
N HIS A 270 -18.31 -14.76 0.42
CA HIS A 270 -18.29 -14.24 -0.93
C HIS A 270 -17.13 -13.23 -1.01
N PHE A 271 -16.70 -12.87 -2.21
CA PHE A 271 -15.67 -11.86 -2.40
C PHE A 271 -16.17 -10.74 -3.31
N ASP A 272 -16.10 -9.49 -2.84
CA ASP A 272 -16.56 -8.32 -3.60
C ASP A 272 -15.39 -7.45 -4.05
N LEU A 273 -15.14 -7.40 -5.37
CA LEU A 273 -14.30 -6.38 -5.99
C LEU A 273 -15.13 -5.08 -6.06
N LEU A 274 -14.75 -4.06 -5.29
CA LEU A 274 -15.39 -2.75 -5.20
C LEU A 274 -14.63 -1.78 -6.11
N MET A 275 -15.05 -1.69 -7.37
CA MET A 275 -14.36 -0.90 -8.39
C MET A 275 -14.98 0.49 -8.53
N SER A 276 -14.22 1.54 -8.22
CA SER A 276 -14.56 2.91 -8.61
C SER A 276 -13.93 3.27 -9.95
N LEU A 277 -14.74 3.88 -10.81
CA LEU A 277 -14.38 4.40 -12.13
C LEU A 277 -14.66 5.91 -12.12
N SER A 278 -13.72 6.69 -11.60
CA SER A 278 -13.96 8.10 -11.26
C SER A 278 -12.72 8.98 -11.43
N ASP A 279 -12.95 10.23 -11.88
CA ASP A 279 -11.93 11.28 -11.89
C ASP A 279 -12.11 12.26 -10.71
N VAL A 280 -13.13 12.03 -9.87
CA VAL A 280 -13.48 12.87 -8.71
C VAL A 280 -13.13 12.20 -7.39
N MET A 281 -13.34 10.89 -7.31
CA MET A 281 -13.00 10.07 -6.16
C MET A 281 -11.50 9.74 -6.15
N LEU A 282 -11.06 8.93 -5.19
CA LEU A 282 -9.74 8.31 -5.26
C LEU A 282 -9.58 7.60 -6.61
N SER A 283 -8.43 7.80 -7.25
CA SER A 283 -8.05 7.11 -8.49
C SER A 283 -6.59 6.71 -8.39
N GLY A 284 -6.28 5.50 -8.87
CA GLY A 284 -4.96 4.89 -8.80
C GLY A 284 -4.75 4.13 -7.50
N GLY A 285 -4.79 2.80 -7.58
CA GLY A 285 -4.45 1.88 -6.49
C GLY A 285 -5.64 1.09 -5.94
N GLY A 286 -5.39 0.31 -4.89
CA GLY A 286 -6.39 -0.52 -4.22
C GLY A 286 -6.14 -0.60 -2.72
N VAL A 287 -7.12 -1.18 -2.03
CA VAL A 287 -7.04 -1.49 -0.60
C VAL A 287 -7.62 -2.87 -0.38
N GLU A 288 -6.84 -3.72 0.25
CA GLU A 288 -7.18 -5.10 0.48
C GLU A 288 -8.09 -5.27 1.71
N HIS A 289 -9.06 -6.18 1.59
CA HIS A 289 -9.86 -6.65 2.71
C HIS A 289 -10.01 -8.17 2.65
N GLN A 290 -10.48 -8.77 3.74
CA GLN A 290 -10.55 -10.21 3.85
C GLN A 290 -11.55 -10.82 2.86
N GLU A 291 -12.70 -10.18 2.68
CA GLU A 291 -13.82 -10.64 1.84
C GLU A 291 -14.20 -9.62 0.75
N SER A 292 -13.39 -8.59 0.56
CA SER A 292 -13.57 -7.60 -0.50
C SER A 292 -12.24 -6.96 -0.85
N THR A 293 -12.24 -6.09 -1.86
CA THR A 293 -11.15 -5.14 -2.07
C THR A 293 -11.65 -3.91 -2.78
N GLU A 294 -11.04 -2.77 -2.49
CA GLU A 294 -11.21 -1.53 -3.23
C GLU A 294 -10.30 -1.51 -4.46
N ILE A 295 -10.85 -1.21 -5.64
CA ILE A 295 -10.11 -1.03 -6.90
C ILE A 295 -10.44 0.36 -7.42
N ASN A 296 -9.48 1.28 -7.45
CA ASN A 296 -9.74 2.67 -7.82
C ASN A 296 -9.00 3.02 -9.12
N VAL A 297 -9.75 3.25 -10.20
CA VAL A 297 -9.24 3.54 -11.55
C VAL A 297 -9.93 4.76 -12.15
N SER A 298 -9.38 5.30 -13.24
CA SER A 298 -9.95 6.49 -13.89
C SER A 298 -11.37 6.24 -14.41
N ALA A 299 -12.15 7.30 -14.60
CA ALA A 299 -13.46 7.18 -15.22
C ALA A 299 -13.40 6.65 -16.68
N ASN A 300 -12.24 6.73 -17.31
CA ASN A 300 -12.01 6.29 -18.69
C ASN A 300 -11.41 4.89 -18.81
N TYR A 301 -11.12 4.19 -17.70
CA TYR A 301 -10.48 2.88 -17.68
C TYR A 301 -11.13 1.87 -18.65
N ALA A 302 -12.45 1.87 -18.75
CA ALA A 302 -13.20 0.99 -19.66
C ALA A 302 -12.80 1.15 -21.15
N ARG A 303 -12.39 2.35 -21.55
CA ARG A 303 -12.05 2.72 -22.94
C ARG A 303 -10.55 2.91 -23.15
N ASP A 304 -9.75 2.93 -22.09
CA ASP A 304 -8.31 3.12 -22.15
C ASP A 304 -7.56 1.78 -22.05
N ALA A 305 -7.27 1.18 -23.21
CA ALA A 305 -6.50 -0.06 -23.27
C ALA A 305 -5.06 0.10 -22.73
N GLY A 306 -4.51 1.32 -22.74
CA GLY A 306 -3.19 1.62 -22.19
C GLY A 306 -3.19 1.55 -20.66
N GLU A 307 -4.16 2.22 -20.04
CA GLU A 307 -4.39 2.15 -18.59
C GLU A 307 -4.67 0.71 -18.15
N GLN A 308 -5.46 -0.05 -18.90
CA GLN A 308 -5.72 -1.48 -18.64
C GLN A 308 -4.44 -2.32 -18.63
N VAL A 309 -3.49 -2.04 -19.53
CA VAL A 309 -2.19 -2.74 -19.58
C VAL A 309 -1.31 -2.36 -18.39
N LEU A 310 -1.26 -1.07 -18.03
CA LEU A 310 -0.45 -0.59 -16.91
C LEU A 310 -0.99 -1.09 -15.57
N MET A 311 -2.31 -1.03 -15.36
CA MET A 311 -3.00 -1.46 -14.14
C MET A 311 -3.37 -2.95 -14.13
N ALA A 312 -2.83 -3.75 -15.06
CA ALA A 312 -3.19 -5.17 -15.23
C ALA A 312 -2.92 -6.03 -13.97
N ASN A 313 -1.94 -5.65 -13.16
CA ASN A 313 -1.58 -6.31 -11.91
C ASN A 313 -2.54 -5.96 -10.76
N LEU A 314 -3.13 -4.76 -10.76
CA LEU A 314 -3.89 -4.22 -9.62
C LEU A 314 -4.97 -5.18 -9.10
N VAL A 315 -5.91 -5.59 -9.95
CA VAL A 315 -7.05 -6.42 -9.49
C VAL A 315 -6.59 -7.79 -8.95
N ALA A 316 -5.55 -8.36 -9.54
CA ALA A 316 -4.99 -9.63 -9.08
C ALA A 316 -4.26 -9.45 -7.75
N HIS A 317 -3.43 -8.41 -7.63
CA HIS A 317 -2.70 -8.02 -6.41
C HIS A 317 -3.65 -7.97 -5.22
N GLU A 318 -4.69 -7.16 -5.37
CA GLU A 318 -5.67 -6.92 -4.34
C GLU A 318 -6.50 -8.16 -3.97
N PHE A 319 -6.86 -8.99 -4.94
CA PHE A 319 -7.59 -10.23 -4.66
C PHE A 319 -6.71 -11.28 -3.96
N ILE A 320 -5.42 -11.35 -4.31
CA ILE A 320 -4.45 -12.24 -3.68
C ILE A 320 -4.27 -11.92 -2.20
N HIS A 321 -4.40 -10.66 -1.80
CA HIS A 321 -4.24 -10.26 -0.40
C HIS A 321 -5.21 -10.95 0.56
N SER A 322 -6.39 -11.38 0.09
CA SER A 322 -7.31 -12.22 0.86
C SER A 322 -6.59 -13.42 1.51
N TRP A 323 -5.64 -14.04 0.79
CA TRP A 323 -4.75 -15.06 1.33
C TRP A 323 -3.48 -14.48 1.95
N ASN A 324 -2.72 -13.70 1.19
CA ASN A 324 -1.43 -13.16 1.62
C ASN A 324 -1.58 -11.74 2.18
N GLY A 325 -1.72 -11.65 3.50
CA GLY A 325 -1.78 -10.37 4.21
C GLY A 325 -3.03 -10.23 5.08
N ARG A 326 -4.18 -10.70 4.61
CA ARG A 326 -5.44 -10.67 5.37
C ARG A 326 -5.62 -11.91 6.24
N THR A 327 -5.84 -13.07 5.63
CA THR A 327 -6.07 -14.32 6.40
C THR A 327 -4.78 -14.92 6.94
N ARG A 328 -3.68 -14.79 6.20
CA ARG A 328 -2.33 -15.10 6.69
C ARG A 328 -1.56 -13.79 6.79
N GLN A 329 -1.28 -13.34 8.01
CA GLN A 329 -0.66 -12.04 8.25
C GLN A 329 0.70 -12.19 8.93
N PRO A 330 1.71 -11.34 8.66
CA PRO A 330 2.90 -11.26 9.49
C PRO A 330 2.56 -11.04 10.98
N ALA A 331 3.22 -11.78 11.86
CA ALA A 331 2.91 -11.79 13.29
C ALA A 331 3.11 -10.43 13.98
N ASP A 332 4.04 -9.61 13.49
CA ASP A 332 4.31 -8.28 14.02
C ASP A 332 3.48 -7.17 13.37
N LEU A 333 2.80 -7.47 12.26
CA LEU A 333 1.86 -6.57 11.58
C LEU A 333 0.44 -6.71 12.17
N TRP A 334 0.04 -7.92 12.57
CA TRP A 334 -1.25 -8.13 13.22
C TRP A 334 -1.34 -7.37 14.55
N THR A 335 -2.48 -6.69 14.76
CA THR A 335 -2.77 -5.96 15.99
C THR A 335 -4.17 -6.30 16.50
N PRO A 336 -4.38 -6.36 17.83
CA PRO A 336 -5.68 -6.68 18.42
C PRO A 336 -6.70 -5.52 18.37
N ASN A 337 -6.28 -4.31 18.00
CA ASN A 337 -7.14 -3.14 17.82
C ASN A 337 -6.49 -2.13 16.86
N LEU A 338 -7.24 -1.08 16.48
CA LEU A 338 -6.81 -0.08 15.49
C LEU A 338 -6.04 1.12 16.09
N ASN A 339 -5.54 0.99 17.31
CA ASN A 339 -4.82 2.05 18.03
C ASN A 339 -3.48 1.56 18.62
N LEU A 340 -3.05 0.35 18.26
CA LEU A 340 -1.70 -0.14 18.52
C LEU A 340 -0.87 -0.06 17.24
N PRO A 341 0.45 0.21 17.35
CA PRO A 341 1.31 0.30 16.20
C PRO A 341 1.49 -1.06 15.53
N MET A 342 1.31 -1.12 14.21
CA MET A 342 1.74 -2.26 13.40
C MET A 342 3.25 -2.20 13.15
N ARG A 343 3.87 -3.36 12.93
CA ARG A 343 5.27 -3.48 12.49
C ARG A 343 5.33 -4.32 11.23
N GLY A 344 5.99 -3.80 10.20
CA GLY A 344 5.94 -4.38 8.86
C GLY A 344 7.14 -5.27 8.50
N SER A 345 7.81 -5.95 9.44
CA SER A 345 9.13 -6.57 9.13
C SER A 345 9.10 -7.58 7.98
N LEU A 346 7.93 -8.15 7.66
CA LEU A 346 7.73 -9.07 6.53
C LEU A 346 6.88 -8.47 5.40
N LEU A 347 6.87 -7.14 5.21
CA LEU A 347 6.18 -6.53 4.06
C LEU A 347 6.75 -6.96 2.71
N TRP A 348 8.01 -7.41 2.64
CA TRP A 348 8.54 -8.04 1.44
C TRP A 348 7.88 -9.40 1.14
N VAL A 349 7.27 -10.07 2.13
CA VAL A 349 6.42 -11.26 1.93
C VAL A 349 4.99 -10.83 1.61
N TYR A 350 4.42 -9.96 2.44
CA TYR A 350 3.03 -9.48 2.30
C TYR A 350 2.82 -8.81 0.94
N GLU A 351 3.59 -7.76 0.66
CA GLU A 351 3.43 -6.91 -0.53
C GLU A 351 4.32 -7.41 -1.67
N GLY A 352 5.59 -7.64 -1.38
CA GLY A 352 6.55 -8.07 -2.41
C GLY A 352 6.18 -9.38 -3.11
N GLN A 353 5.66 -10.37 -2.35
CA GLN A 353 5.22 -11.63 -2.98
C GLN A 353 3.87 -11.48 -3.69
N THR A 354 2.98 -10.65 -3.15
CA THR A 354 1.68 -10.39 -3.79
C THR A 354 1.87 -9.68 -5.12
N GLU A 355 2.78 -8.70 -5.17
CA GLU A 355 3.18 -8.02 -6.40
C GLU A 355 3.82 -8.99 -7.41
N PHE A 356 4.70 -9.89 -6.94
CA PHE A 356 5.25 -10.96 -7.79
C PHE A 356 4.13 -11.80 -8.44
N TRP A 357 3.16 -12.25 -7.65
CA TRP A 357 2.04 -13.01 -8.18
C TRP A 357 1.15 -12.19 -9.11
N ALA A 358 0.94 -10.92 -8.81
CA ALA A 358 0.18 -10.01 -9.65
C ALA A 358 0.82 -9.85 -11.04
N HIS A 359 2.16 -9.74 -11.11
CA HIS A 359 2.91 -9.76 -12.37
C HIS A 359 2.74 -11.08 -13.13
N VAL A 360 2.86 -12.22 -12.45
CA VAL A 360 2.69 -13.54 -13.07
C VAL A 360 1.26 -13.73 -13.60
N MET A 361 0.25 -13.43 -12.77
CA MET A 361 -1.16 -13.58 -13.09
C MET A 361 -1.61 -12.64 -14.21
N SER A 362 -1.09 -11.41 -14.26
CA SER A 362 -1.36 -10.47 -15.35
C SER A 362 -1.10 -11.10 -16.72
N ARG A 363 0.00 -11.87 -16.83
CA ARG A 363 0.32 -12.58 -18.06
C ARG A 363 -0.49 -13.85 -18.23
N GLN A 364 -0.61 -14.68 -17.19
CA GLN A 364 -1.33 -15.96 -17.28
C GLN A 364 -2.81 -15.77 -17.65
N LEU A 365 -3.43 -14.69 -17.17
CA LEU A 365 -4.83 -14.33 -17.45
C LEU A 365 -4.99 -13.58 -18.78
N GLY A 366 -3.89 -13.27 -19.48
CA GLY A 366 -3.90 -12.52 -20.73
C GLY A 366 -4.27 -11.04 -20.57
N LEU A 367 -4.16 -10.48 -19.36
CA LEU A 367 -4.31 -9.03 -19.12
C LEU A 367 -3.15 -8.26 -19.76
N ARG A 368 -1.95 -8.84 -19.77
CA ARG A 368 -0.80 -8.41 -20.58
C ARG A 368 -0.43 -9.48 -21.61
N SER A 369 0.11 -9.05 -22.75
CA SER A 369 0.82 -9.94 -23.69
C SER A 369 2.15 -10.41 -23.09
N MET A 370 2.79 -11.43 -23.70
CA MET A 370 4.12 -11.89 -23.25
C MET A 370 5.15 -10.76 -23.33
N ALA A 371 5.17 -10.04 -24.46
CA ALA A 371 6.08 -8.90 -24.64
C ALA A 371 5.85 -7.83 -23.57
N GLN A 372 4.60 -7.40 -23.37
CA GLN A 372 4.26 -6.41 -22.33
C GLN A 372 4.65 -6.86 -20.91
N SER A 373 4.60 -8.17 -20.63
CA SER A 373 4.96 -8.71 -19.31
C SER A 373 6.48 -8.73 -19.10
N LEU A 374 7.24 -9.09 -20.14
CA LEU A 374 8.70 -9.00 -20.12
C LEU A 374 9.17 -7.54 -20.04
N ASP A 375 8.49 -6.62 -20.74
CA ASP A 375 8.79 -5.19 -20.69
C ASP A 375 8.48 -4.58 -19.33
N ALA A 376 7.38 -4.97 -18.68
CA ALA A 376 7.06 -4.56 -17.31
C ALA A 376 8.17 -4.98 -16.33
N LEU A 377 8.61 -6.25 -16.40
CA LEU A 377 9.73 -6.74 -15.59
C LEU A 377 11.06 -6.04 -15.94
N ALA A 378 11.27 -5.64 -17.20
CA ALA A 378 12.44 -4.87 -17.60
C ALA A 378 12.46 -3.48 -16.96
N VAL A 379 11.30 -2.82 -16.90
CA VAL A 379 11.13 -1.53 -16.22
C VAL A 379 11.43 -1.66 -14.74
N ASP A 380 10.87 -2.66 -14.04
CA ASP A 380 11.15 -2.89 -12.62
C ASP A 380 12.62 -3.18 -12.36
N ALA A 381 13.22 -4.07 -13.17
CA ALA A 381 14.62 -4.41 -13.07
C ALA A 381 15.53 -3.19 -13.25
N ALA A 382 15.25 -2.36 -14.28
CA ALA A 382 15.99 -1.13 -14.51
C ALA A 382 15.80 -0.12 -13.36
N LEU A 383 14.57 0.03 -12.87
CA LEU A 383 14.25 0.90 -11.75
C LEU A 383 15.04 0.50 -10.48
N MET A 384 15.11 -0.80 -10.18
CA MET A 384 15.83 -1.33 -9.02
C MET A 384 17.35 -1.30 -9.18
N THR A 385 17.86 -1.50 -10.39
CA THR A 385 19.30 -1.43 -10.68
C THR A 385 19.81 0.00 -10.56
N ASN A 386 18.99 0.99 -10.90
CA ASN A 386 19.32 2.41 -10.80
C ASN A 386 18.80 3.03 -9.49
N ARG A 387 18.91 2.30 -8.37
CA ARG A 387 18.46 2.72 -7.03
C ARG A 387 19.66 2.93 -6.08
N PRO A 388 20.41 4.04 -6.18
CA PRO A 388 21.65 4.26 -5.41
C PRO A 388 21.43 4.30 -3.90
N GLY A 389 20.22 4.60 -3.42
CA GLY A 389 19.87 4.57 -2.00
C GLY A 389 20.10 3.21 -1.32
N ARG A 390 20.17 2.12 -2.09
CA ARG A 390 20.51 0.78 -1.58
C ARG A 390 21.83 0.76 -0.80
N ALA A 391 22.79 1.61 -1.19
CA ALA A 391 24.12 1.69 -0.58
C ALA A 391 24.09 1.96 0.94
N TRP A 392 23.02 2.57 1.47
CA TRP A 392 22.90 2.88 2.90
C TRP A 392 21.61 2.35 3.53
N LYS A 393 20.57 2.11 2.74
CA LYS A 393 19.27 1.62 3.22
C LYS A 393 18.97 0.29 2.57
N SER A 394 18.88 -0.77 3.37
CA SER A 394 18.63 -2.14 2.89
C SER A 394 17.17 -2.36 2.49
N LEU A 395 16.88 -3.47 1.80
CA LEU A 395 15.50 -3.88 1.51
C LEU A 395 14.71 -4.12 2.80
N GLN A 396 15.33 -4.72 3.82
CA GLN A 396 14.71 -4.94 5.12
C GLN A 396 14.29 -3.62 5.78
N ASP A 397 15.14 -2.60 5.73
CA ASP A 397 14.83 -1.29 6.31
C ASP A 397 13.68 -0.59 5.57
N SER A 398 13.56 -0.79 4.25
CA SER A 398 12.46 -0.21 3.46
C SER A 398 11.07 -0.64 3.97
N THR A 399 10.95 -1.76 4.69
CA THR A 399 9.69 -2.19 5.30
C THR A 399 9.17 -1.27 6.40
N ILE A 400 10.01 -0.34 6.88
CA ILE A 400 9.64 0.67 7.87
C ILE A 400 9.08 1.93 7.19
N ASP A 401 9.23 2.07 5.87
CA ASP A 401 8.84 3.28 5.12
C ASP A 401 7.39 3.67 5.31
N ALA A 402 6.50 2.67 5.33
CA ALA A 402 5.08 2.88 5.59
C ALA A 402 4.84 3.61 6.92
N LEU A 403 5.70 3.48 7.94
CA LEU A 403 5.47 4.13 9.23
C LEU A 403 5.65 5.66 9.22
N TYR A 404 6.41 6.22 8.27
CA TYR A 404 6.80 7.64 8.30
C TYR A 404 6.73 8.38 6.95
N MET A 405 6.63 7.67 5.83
CA MET A 405 6.53 8.24 4.49
C MET A 405 5.10 8.49 3.93
N PRO A 406 4.00 7.91 4.45
CA PRO A 406 2.67 8.15 3.90
C PRO A 406 2.31 9.64 3.88
N ALA A 407 1.74 10.08 2.75
CA ALA A 407 1.39 11.48 2.46
C ALA A 407 2.54 12.49 2.65
N LYS A 408 3.81 12.04 2.70
CA LYS A 408 5.00 12.90 2.70
C LYS A 408 5.66 12.90 1.33
N PRO A 409 6.13 14.07 0.84
CA PRO A 409 6.88 14.13 -0.40
C PRO A 409 8.22 13.39 -0.25
N VAL A 410 8.55 12.53 -1.21
CA VAL A 410 9.86 11.88 -1.34
C VAL A 410 10.50 12.39 -2.63
N ASN A 411 11.26 13.48 -2.49
CA ASN A 411 11.75 14.27 -3.60
C ASN A 411 12.92 13.58 -4.34
N TRP A 412 13.75 12.82 -3.62
CA TRP A 412 14.87 12.07 -4.17
C TRP A 412 14.60 10.57 -4.02
N ARG A 413 13.55 10.06 -4.66
CA ARG A 413 13.06 8.69 -4.46
C ARG A 413 14.12 7.61 -4.68
N ASP A 414 15.02 7.80 -5.64
CA ASP A 414 16.08 6.85 -5.95
C ASP A 414 17.17 6.76 -4.86
N TRP A 415 17.38 7.86 -4.11
CA TRP A 415 18.30 7.95 -2.97
C TRP A 415 17.65 7.68 -1.62
N GLN A 416 16.48 8.26 -1.37
CA GLN A 416 15.70 8.08 -0.14
C GLN A 416 15.10 6.67 -0.05
N ARG A 417 14.89 6.04 -1.21
CA ARG A 417 14.04 4.85 -1.41
C ARG A 417 12.61 5.15 -0.96
N ARG A 418 11.65 4.31 -1.33
CA ARG A 418 10.30 4.35 -0.75
C ARG A 418 9.57 3.07 -1.07
N GLU A 419 9.28 2.29 -0.03
CA GLU A 419 8.44 1.08 -0.13
C GLU A 419 8.96 0.16 -1.24
N ASP A 420 10.30 0.12 -1.41
CA ASP A 420 10.92 -0.65 -2.49
C ASP A 420 10.72 -2.16 -2.30
N TYR A 421 10.21 -2.60 -1.13
CA TYR A 421 9.73 -3.96 -0.91
C TYR A 421 8.62 -4.42 -1.85
N TYR A 422 7.97 -3.52 -2.61
CA TYR A 422 7.15 -3.88 -3.77
C TYR A 422 8.01 -4.29 -4.99
N PRO A 423 8.63 -3.35 -5.75
CA PRO A 423 9.34 -3.70 -6.98
C PRO A 423 10.58 -4.56 -6.77
N GLU A 424 11.29 -4.38 -5.65
CA GLU A 424 12.40 -5.27 -5.29
C GLU A 424 11.89 -6.62 -4.79
N GLY A 425 10.73 -6.64 -4.14
CA GLY A 425 10.04 -7.87 -3.75
C GLY A 425 9.75 -8.76 -4.96
N VAL A 426 9.33 -8.17 -6.09
CA VAL A 426 9.15 -8.90 -7.35
C VAL A 426 10.45 -9.59 -7.78
N MET A 427 11.58 -8.88 -7.74
CA MET A 427 12.89 -9.44 -8.11
C MET A 427 13.33 -10.56 -7.15
N LEU A 428 13.12 -10.36 -5.84
CA LEU A 428 13.43 -11.34 -4.80
C LEU A 428 12.62 -12.63 -4.99
N TRP A 429 11.30 -12.53 -5.13
CA TRP A 429 10.43 -13.71 -5.25
C TRP A 429 10.53 -14.39 -6.61
N LEU A 430 10.88 -13.66 -7.66
CA LEU A 430 11.28 -14.26 -8.93
C LEU A 430 12.52 -15.14 -8.75
N ASP A 431 13.54 -14.69 -8.02
CA ASP A 431 14.72 -15.52 -7.74
C ASP A 431 14.37 -16.74 -6.88
N VAL A 432 13.49 -16.60 -5.88
CA VAL A 432 13.00 -17.75 -5.10
C VAL A 432 12.29 -18.77 -6.00
N ASP A 433 11.39 -18.36 -6.90
CA ASP A 433 10.72 -19.28 -7.84
C ASP A 433 11.72 -20.03 -8.72
N MET A 434 12.69 -19.30 -9.30
CA MET A 434 13.69 -19.90 -10.16
C MET A 434 14.62 -20.85 -9.39
N LEU A 435 14.99 -20.50 -8.17
CA LEU A 435 15.81 -21.34 -7.30
C LEU A 435 15.06 -22.63 -6.88
N LEU A 436 13.77 -22.53 -6.53
CA LEU A 436 12.94 -23.71 -6.25
C LEU A 436 12.89 -24.65 -7.46
N ARG A 437 12.73 -24.11 -8.66
CA ARG A 437 12.77 -24.89 -9.90
C ARG A 437 14.13 -25.56 -10.10
N GLU A 438 15.23 -24.85 -9.89
CA GLU A 438 16.58 -25.44 -10.00
C GLU A 438 16.80 -26.59 -9.02
N LEU A 439 16.52 -26.35 -7.73
CA LEU A 439 16.70 -27.34 -6.66
C LEU A 439 15.84 -28.59 -6.86
N THR A 440 14.71 -28.46 -7.56
CA THR A 440 13.75 -29.55 -7.75
C THR A 440 13.68 -30.06 -9.19
N SER A 441 14.60 -29.65 -10.06
CA SER A 441 14.59 -29.99 -11.49
C SER A 441 13.22 -29.71 -12.14
N ASP A 442 12.70 -28.50 -11.91
CA ASP A 442 11.44 -27.96 -12.40
C ASP A 442 10.17 -28.72 -11.95
N ARG A 443 10.26 -29.52 -10.87
CA ARG A 443 9.11 -30.23 -10.28
C ARG A 443 8.29 -29.39 -9.31
N LYS A 444 8.91 -28.39 -8.68
CA LYS A 444 8.29 -27.48 -7.70
C LYS A 444 8.55 -26.02 -8.05
N SER A 445 7.67 -25.15 -7.59
CA SER A 445 7.69 -23.71 -7.85
C SER A 445 7.07 -22.91 -6.69
N MET A 446 7.03 -21.60 -6.81
CA MET A 446 6.28 -20.74 -5.89
C MET A 446 4.81 -21.11 -5.80
N SER A 447 4.20 -21.72 -6.82
CA SER A 447 2.80 -22.20 -6.70
C SER A 447 2.65 -23.28 -5.64
N ASP A 448 3.66 -24.12 -5.41
CA ASP A 448 3.66 -25.06 -4.29
C ASP A 448 3.78 -24.33 -2.95
N PHE A 449 4.57 -23.26 -2.88
CA PHE A 449 4.66 -22.42 -1.68
C PHE A 449 3.34 -21.72 -1.38
N ALA A 450 2.72 -21.07 -2.38
CA ALA A 450 1.42 -20.42 -2.24
C ALA A 450 0.37 -21.39 -1.69
N ALA A 451 0.24 -22.57 -2.32
CA ALA A 451 -0.71 -23.58 -1.90
C ALA A 451 -0.45 -24.13 -0.49
N THR A 452 0.82 -24.40 -0.14
CA THR A 452 1.15 -25.07 1.14
C THR A 452 1.28 -24.11 2.32
N PHE A 453 1.68 -22.86 2.08
CA PHE A 453 1.92 -21.88 3.13
C PHE A 453 0.71 -20.97 3.36
N PHE A 454 0.15 -20.42 2.29
CA PHE A 454 -1.02 -19.53 2.37
C PHE A 454 -2.34 -20.31 2.29
N GLY A 455 -2.37 -21.40 1.53
CA GLY A 455 -3.52 -22.29 1.44
C GLY A 455 -3.81 -23.12 2.70
N ALA A 456 -2.84 -23.26 3.62
CA ALA A 456 -2.97 -24.11 4.82
C ALA A 456 -4.02 -23.66 5.86
N GLY A 457 -4.69 -22.53 5.66
CA GLY A 457 -5.73 -21.98 6.55
C GLY A 457 -7.07 -22.75 6.59
N GLN A 458 -7.19 -23.91 5.93
CA GLN A 458 -8.33 -24.84 5.99
C GLN A 458 -9.71 -24.19 5.74
N ASP A 459 -9.81 -23.25 4.79
CA ASP A 459 -11.07 -22.56 4.46
C ASP A 459 -11.68 -21.77 5.64
N SER A 460 -10.85 -21.29 6.57
CA SER A 460 -11.27 -20.45 7.70
C SER A 460 -10.97 -18.96 7.47
N ARG A 461 -11.94 -18.09 7.78
CA ARG A 461 -11.75 -16.62 7.88
C ARG A 461 -10.95 -16.20 9.11
N THR A 462 -10.54 -17.11 9.99
CA THR A 462 -9.76 -16.70 11.16
C THR A 462 -8.37 -16.26 10.71
N ILE A 463 -7.99 -15.02 11.05
CA ILE A 463 -6.64 -14.53 10.82
C ILE A 463 -5.64 -15.41 11.58
N SER A 464 -4.63 -15.89 10.86
CA SER A 464 -3.50 -16.63 11.44
C SER A 464 -2.20 -15.92 11.11
N THR A 465 -1.28 -15.92 12.06
CA THR A 465 -0.03 -15.19 11.93
C THR A 465 1.13 -16.08 11.47
N TYR A 466 2.14 -15.50 10.83
CA TYR A 466 3.39 -16.18 10.51
C TYR A 466 4.62 -15.31 10.81
N THR A 467 5.75 -15.98 11.02
CA THR A 467 7.06 -15.37 11.27
C THR A 467 8.04 -15.65 10.12
N PHE A 468 9.20 -14.99 10.14
CA PHE A 468 10.30 -15.26 9.21
C PHE A 468 10.68 -16.76 9.20
N ASP A 469 10.75 -17.37 10.39
CA ASP A 469 11.07 -18.78 10.54
C ASP A 469 10.03 -19.68 9.88
N ASP A 470 8.75 -19.30 9.91
CA ASP A 470 7.68 -20.09 9.29
C ASP A 470 7.80 -20.07 7.76
N VAL A 471 8.15 -18.92 7.18
CA VAL A 471 8.44 -18.78 5.74
C VAL A 471 9.61 -19.70 5.35
N CYS A 472 10.73 -19.62 6.09
CA CYS A 472 11.90 -20.45 5.84
C CYS A 472 11.60 -21.95 6.00
N LYS A 473 10.88 -22.35 7.06
CA LYS A 473 10.47 -23.74 7.29
C LYS A 473 9.57 -24.26 6.18
N ALA A 474 8.64 -23.44 5.68
CA ALA A 474 7.74 -23.83 4.59
C ALA A 474 8.49 -24.03 3.27
N LEU A 475 9.39 -23.10 2.90
CA LEU A 475 10.25 -23.28 1.73
C LEU A 475 11.15 -24.52 1.85
N ASN A 476 11.73 -24.76 3.04
CA ASN A 476 12.60 -25.92 3.29
C ASN A 476 11.86 -27.27 3.14
N LYS A 477 10.54 -27.31 3.39
CA LYS A 477 9.70 -28.50 3.14
C LYS A 477 9.50 -28.76 1.65
N ILE A 478 9.55 -27.72 0.81
CA ILE A 478 9.38 -27.83 -0.65
C ILE A 478 10.70 -28.22 -1.30
N ALA A 479 11.78 -27.52 -0.95
CA ALA A 479 13.13 -27.77 -1.41
C ALA A 479 14.12 -27.45 -0.28
N PRO A 480 14.90 -28.45 0.21
CA PRO A 480 15.91 -28.20 1.23
C PRO A 480 16.99 -27.22 0.76
N TYR A 481 17.16 -26.12 1.48
CA TYR A 481 18.15 -25.06 1.20
C TYR A 481 18.34 -24.19 2.44
N ASP A 482 19.44 -23.42 2.50
CA ASP A 482 19.64 -22.42 3.56
C ASP A 482 18.81 -21.16 3.27
N TRP A 483 17.48 -21.28 3.41
CA TRP A 483 16.55 -20.17 3.18
C TRP A 483 16.77 -18.99 4.13
N SER A 484 17.18 -19.27 5.38
CA SER A 484 17.46 -18.23 6.36
C SER A 484 18.67 -17.38 5.94
N GLY A 485 19.79 -18.04 5.60
CA GLY A 485 20.99 -17.36 5.09
C GLY A 485 20.73 -16.65 3.76
N TYR A 486 19.96 -17.27 2.86
CA TYR A 486 19.56 -16.70 1.58
C TYR A 486 18.82 -15.36 1.75
N PHE A 487 17.76 -15.32 2.56
CA PHE A 487 17.00 -14.10 2.79
C PHE A 487 17.80 -13.08 3.58
N THR A 488 18.51 -13.49 4.63
CA THR A 488 19.33 -12.57 5.44
C THR A 488 20.34 -11.83 4.57
N THR A 489 20.98 -12.52 3.62
CA THR A 489 21.95 -11.92 2.69
C THR A 489 21.28 -10.90 1.78
N ARG A 490 20.14 -11.24 1.16
CA ARG A 490 19.47 -10.36 0.18
C ARG A 490 18.76 -9.18 0.82
N LEU A 491 18.07 -9.41 1.95
CA LEU A 491 17.31 -8.38 2.66
C LEU A 491 18.21 -7.30 3.27
N ASN A 492 19.44 -7.67 3.68
CA ASN A 492 20.41 -6.75 4.28
C ASN A 492 21.51 -6.30 3.32
N ALA A 493 21.40 -6.62 2.02
CA ALA A 493 22.39 -6.22 1.03
C ALA A 493 22.40 -4.69 0.82
N HIS A 494 23.60 -4.15 0.63
CA HIS A 494 23.86 -2.75 0.27
C HIS A 494 24.40 -2.59 -1.15
N ASP A 495 24.38 -3.67 -1.93
CA ASP A 495 24.79 -3.72 -3.33
C ASP A 495 23.76 -4.51 -4.15
N ASP A 496 23.86 -4.41 -5.48
CA ASP A 496 22.94 -5.01 -6.43
C ASP A 496 23.39 -6.40 -6.94
N THR A 497 24.41 -7.01 -6.32
CA THR A 497 25.06 -8.25 -6.81
C THR A 497 24.07 -9.37 -7.08
N HIS A 498 23.06 -9.51 -6.22
CA HIS A 498 22.05 -10.55 -6.28
C HIS A 498 20.69 -10.08 -6.79
N LEU A 499 20.55 -8.80 -7.14
CA LEU A 499 19.26 -8.20 -7.47
C LEU A 499 18.60 -8.87 -8.69
N LEU A 500 19.39 -9.22 -9.70
CA LEU A 500 18.88 -9.77 -10.97
C LEU A 500 19.12 -11.29 -11.10
N ASP A 501 19.48 -11.98 -10.01
CA ASP A 501 19.72 -13.43 -10.01
C ASP A 501 18.51 -14.21 -10.55
N GLY A 502 17.29 -13.78 -10.19
CA GLY A 502 16.05 -14.40 -10.66
C GLY A 502 15.85 -14.30 -12.17
N LEU A 503 16.13 -13.15 -12.79
CA LEU A 503 16.08 -13.01 -14.25
C LEU A 503 17.10 -13.94 -14.91
N LYS A 504 18.34 -13.95 -14.38
CA LYS A 504 19.43 -14.78 -14.89
C LYS A 504 19.10 -16.28 -14.84
N ARG A 505 18.60 -16.78 -13.70
CA ARG A 505 18.13 -18.17 -13.55
C ARG A 505 16.89 -18.48 -14.40
N GLY A 506 16.07 -17.45 -14.66
CA GLY A 506 14.96 -17.46 -15.60
C GLY A 506 15.39 -17.55 -17.07
N GLY A 507 16.68 -17.38 -17.34
CA GLY A 507 17.28 -17.39 -18.68
C GLY A 507 17.18 -16.06 -19.42
N TYR A 508 16.96 -14.95 -18.70
CA TYR A 508 16.92 -13.61 -19.26
C TYR A 508 17.97 -12.69 -18.63
N GLN A 509 18.38 -11.67 -19.37
CA GLN A 509 19.21 -10.58 -18.88
C GLN A 509 18.56 -9.23 -19.20
N LEU A 510 18.76 -8.26 -18.31
CA LEU A 510 18.40 -6.87 -18.56
C LEU A 510 19.40 -6.25 -19.54
N VAL A 511 18.90 -5.74 -20.66
CA VAL A 511 19.68 -4.97 -21.64
C VAL A 511 19.00 -3.63 -21.89
N TYR A 512 19.69 -2.73 -22.59
CA TYR A 512 19.17 -1.41 -22.94
C TYR A 512 19.22 -1.20 -24.45
N THR A 513 18.16 -0.63 -25.01
CA THR A 513 18.01 -0.32 -26.45
C THR A 513 17.73 1.17 -26.67
N ASP A 514 17.95 1.67 -27.89
CA ASP A 514 17.76 3.09 -28.22
C ASP A 514 16.29 3.48 -28.53
N GLN A 515 15.40 2.49 -28.64
CA GLN A 515 13.97 2.68 -28.85
C GLN A 515 13.17 2.25 -27.62
N PRO A 516 12.09 2.95 -27.25
CA PRO A 516 11.16 2.50 -26.22
C PRO A 516 10.28 1.34 -26.73
N THR A 517 9.78 0.50 -25.83
CA THR A 517 8.70 -0.46 -26.17
C THR A 517 7.37 0.25 -26.12
N GLU A 518 6.34 -0.36 -26.69
CA GLU A 518 4.96 0.09 -26.50
C GLU A 518 4.61 0.21 -25.00
N TYR A 519 5.02 -0.77 -24.18
CA TYR A 519 4.82 -0.68 -22.73
C TYR A 519 5.55 0.51 -22.11
N PHE A 520 6.80 0.77 -22.50
CA PHE A 520 7.55 1.93 -21.97
C PHE A 520 6.92 3.26 -22.39
N VAL A 521 6.35 3.36 -23.59
CA VAL A 521 5.60 4.56 -24.02
C VAL A 521 4.36 4.77 -23.16
N LEU A 522 3.64 3.71 -22.81
CA LEU A 522 2.52 3.79 -21.86
C LEU A 522 3.00 4.25 -20.48
N HIS A 523 4.13 3.72 -20.01
CA HIS A 523 4.75 4.13 -18.74
C HIS A 523 5.13 5.63 -18.74
N GLU A 524 5.75 6.14 -19.80
CA GLU A 524 6.03 7.58 -19.95
C GLU A 524 4.73 8.42 -19.93
N ALA A 525 3.67 7.93 -20.58
CA ALA A 525 2.37 8.60 -20.59
C ALA A 525 1.76 8.70 -19.17
N ASP A 526 1.83 7.61 -18.38
CA ASP A 526 1.37 7.55 -16.99
C ASP A 526 2.20 8.44 -16.05
N LEU A 527 3.52 8.45 -16.23
CA LEU A 527 4.41 9.41 -15.58
C LEU A 527 4.13 10.86 -15.99
N GLY A 528 3.38 11.08 -17.08
CA GLY A 528 3.03 12.39 -17.63
C GLY A 528 4.27 13.15 -18.13
N GLY A 529 5.20 12.46 -18.77
CA GLY A 529 6.48 12.99 -19.24
C GLY A 529 7.40 11.93 -19.83
N ILE A 530 8.54 12.33 -20.39
CA ILE A 530 9.56 11.38 -20.86
C ILE A 530 10.43 10.91 -19.69
N ASP A 531 10.79 9.63 -19.72
CA ASP A 531 11.69 9.01 -18.74
C ASP A 531 13.05 8.74 -19.38
N LEU A 532 14.04 9.51 -18.93
CA LEU A 532 15.45 9.39 -19.30
C LEU A 532 16.30 9.08 -18.06
N SER A 533 15.72 8.49 -17.01
CA SER A 533 16.38 8.15 -15.75
C SER A 533 17.58 7.22 -15.94
N THR A 534 17.49 6.26 -16.87
CA THR A 534 18.56 5.32 -17.26
C THR A 534 19.56 5.93 -18.25
N SER A 535 19.27 7.11 -18.80
CA SER A 535 20.14 7.88 -19.69
C SER A 535 20.75 9.08 -18.96
N LEU A 536 20.15 10.26 -19.05
CA LEU A 536 20.67 11.48 -18.43
C LEU A 536 20.40 11.56 -16.92
N GLY A 537 19.61 10.64 -16.38
CA GLY A 537 19.17 10.70 -14.99
C GLY A 537 18.07 11.75 -14.79
N LEU A 538 17.13 11.87 -15.73
CA LEU A 538 16.05 12.86 -15.69
C LEU A 538 14.70 12.23 -16.02
N VAL A 539 13.65 12.59 -15.28
CA VAL A 539 12.27 12.48 -15.77
C VAL A 539 11.76 13.88 -16.03
N ILE A 540 11.23 14.11 -17.22
CA ILE A 540 10.88 15.46 -17.69
C ILE A 540 9.39 15.49 -18.03
N GLY A 541 8.67 16.33 -17.32
CA GLY A 541 7.26 16.61 -17.54
C GLY A 541 7.00 17.64 -18.62
N LYS A 542 5.73 18.05 -18.70
CA LYS A 542 5.24 19.05 -19.66
C LYS A 542 6.12 20.31 -19.67
N LYS A 543 6.44 20.78 -20.88
CA LYS A 543 7.20 22.02 -21.13
C LYS A 543 8.58 22.04 -20.44
N GLY A 544 9.28 20.91 -20.42
CA GLY A 544 10.65 20.81 -19.90
C GLY A 544 10.75 20.80 -18.36
N ALA A 545 9.64 20.69 -17.64
CA ALA A 545 9.67 20.69 -16.18
C ALA A 545 10.36 19.44 -15.64
N VAL A 546 11.45 19.60 -14.89
CA VAL A 546 12.18 18.48 -14.29
C VAL A 546 11.38 17.91 -13.12
N LYS A 547 10.90 16.67 -13.28
CA LYS A 547 10.12 15.95 -12.26
C LYS A 547 11.01 15.15 -11.31
N SER A 548 12.07 14.56 -11.83
CA SER A 548 13.07 13.85 -11.03
C SER A 548 14.48 14.07 -11.60
N VAL A 549 15.46 13.98 -10.72
CA VAL A 549 16.89 13.94 -11.07
C VAL A 549 17.48 12.75 -10.35
N ALA A 550 18.20 11.89 -11.08
CA ALA A 550 18.87 10.74 -10.47
C ALA A 550 20.05 11.22 -9.60
N TRP A 551 20.11 10.77 -8.36
CA TRP A 551 21.13 11.11 -7.39
C TRP A 551 22.52 10.76 -7.92
N GLU A 552 23.42 11.74 -7.94
CA GLU A 552 24.77 11.63 -8.53
C GLU A 552 24.80 11.18 -10.01
N GLY A 553 23.66 11.23 -10.70
CA GLY A 553 23.54 10.96 -12.12
C GLY A 553 24.14 12.06 -13.01
N PRO A 554 24.14 11.88 -14.35
CA PRO A 554 24.74 12.84 -15.28
C PRO A 554 24.18 14.26 -15.14
N ALA A 555 22.86 14.41 -15.09
CA ALA A 555 22.21 15.72 -14.94
C ALA A 555 22.45 16.34 -13.54
N PHE A 556 22.44 15.53 -12.48
CA PHE A 556 22.76 15.98 -11.13
C PHE A 556 24.18 16.58 -11.07
N LYS A 557 25.16 15.87 -11.61
CA LYS A 557 26.57 16.31 -11.64
C LYS A 557 26.77 17.60 -12.46
N ALA A 558 25.89 17.86 -13.42
CA ALA A 558 25.87 19.10 -14.18
C ALA A 558 25.17 20.26 -13.44
N GLY A 559 24.57 20.03 -12.27
CA GLY A 559 23.89 21.03 -11.47
C GLY A 559 22.41 21.21 -11.79
N ILE A 560 21.80 20.32 -12.58
CA ILE A 560 20.35 20.32 -12.78
C ILE A 560 19.69 19.76 -11.52
N SER A 561 18.69 20.46 -10.99
CA SER A 561 17.98 20.10 -9.77
C SER A 561 16.48 19.91 -10.01
N LEU A 562 15.80 19.34 -9.01
CA LEU A 562 14.34 19.34 -8.94
C LEU A 562 13.79 20.77 -9.00
N GLY A 563 12.68 20.95 -9.70
CA GLY A 563 12.06 22.27 -9.89
C GLY A 563 12.66 23.09 -11.04
N ALA A 564 13.78 22.65 -11.62
CA ALA A 564 14.31 23.25 -12.85
C ALA A 564 13.36 23.05 -14.03
N ARG A 565 13.48 23.91 -15.05
CA ARG A 565 12.77 23.78 -16.31
C ARG A 565 13.74 23.89 -17.48
N LEU A 566 13.88 22.84 -18.26
CA LEU A 566 14.68 22.87 -19.48
C LEU A 566 14.04 23.83 -20.49
N THR A 567 14.83 24.76 -21.02
CA THR A 567 14.41 25.80 -21.96
C THR A 567 15.09 25.68 -23.32
N ALA A 568 16.30 25.13 -23.38
CA ALA A 568 16.98 24.87 -24.66
C ALA A 568 17.87 23.62 -24.64
N VAL A 569 18.06 23.04 -25.83
CA VAL A 569 19.00 21.93 -26.11
C VAL A 569 19.86 22.35 -27.29
N GLY A 570 21.19 22.36 -27.14
CA GLY A 570 22.11 22.80 -28.18
C GLY A 570 21.86 24.23 -28.68
N GLY A 571 21.38 25.13 -27.79
CA GLY A 571 21.03 26.51 -28.12
C GLY A 571 19.69 26.72 -28.84
N LYS A 572 18.92 25.65 -29.12
CA LYS A 572 17.57 25.73 -29.69
C LYS A 572 16.51 25.49 -28.63
N PRO A 573 15.29 26.06 -28.76
CA PRO A 573 14.20 25.84 -27.81
C PRO A 573 13.96 24.35 -27.51
N TYR A 574 13.74 24.04 -26.24
CA TYR A 574 13.55 22.68 -25.76
C TYR A 574 12.35 22.00 -26.44
N THR A 575 12.57 20.78 -26.93
CA THR A 575 11.53 19.78 -27.16
C THR A 575 12.04 18.41 -26.70
N ASP A 576 11.12 17.50 -26.38
CA ASP A 576 11.44 16.14 -25.95
C ASP A 576 12.24 15.40 -27.05
N GLU A 577 11.86 15.59 -28.31
CA GLU A 577 12.52 15.01 -29.48
C GLU A 577 13.94 15.56 -29.67
N LEU A 578 14.13 16.87 -29.47
CA LEU A 578 15.44 17.48 -29.61
C LEU A 578 16.40 17.00 -28.51
N LEU A 579 15.91 16.83 -27.27
CA LEU A 579 16.71 16.24 -26.20
C LEU A 579 17.07 14.77 -26.51
N LYS A 580 16.08 13.96 -26.94
CA LYS A 580 16.31 12.57 -27.35
C LYS A 580 17.31 12.48 -28.50
N GLN A 581 17.26 13.39 -29.47
CA GLN A 581 18.21 13.45 -30.58
C GLN A 581 19.61 13.86 -30.12
N ALA A 582 19.72 14.88 -29.25
CA ALA A 582 21.01 15.32 -28.72
C ALA A 582 21.74 14.21 -27.97
N ILE A 583 21.01 13.33 -27.27
CA ILE A 583 21.58 12.13 -26.64
C ILE A 583 22.18 11.18 -27.69
N ARG A 584 21.44 10.88 -28.76
CA ARG A 584 21.94 10.03 -29.85
C ARG A 584 23.15 10.64 -30.56
N ASP A 585 23.11 11.94 -30.82
CA ASP A 585 24.20 12.68 -31.46
C ASP A 585 25.46 12.69 -30.60
N ALA A 586 25.33 12.89 -29.28
CA ALA A 586 26.43 12.80 -28.34
C ALA A 586 27.06 11.40 -28.29
N ALA A 587 26.23 10.35 -28.37
CA ALA A 587 26.71 8.98 -28.43
C ALA A 587 27.57 8.69 -29.65
N ALA A 588 27.19 9.24 -30.82
CA ALA A 588 27.90 9.08 -32.09
C ALA A 588 29.14 9.97 -32.20
N SER A 589 29.02 11.25 -31.82
CA SER A 589 30.06 12.27 -32.00
C SER A 589 31.07 12.36 -30.85
N LYS A 590 30.73 11.78 -29.68
CA LYS A 590 31.45 11.93 -28.41
C LYS A 590 31.62 13.40 -27.97
N GLN A 591 30.68 14.26 -28.38
CA GLN A 591 30.59 15.65 -27.91
C GLN A 591 29.57 15.77 -26.76
N PRO A 592 29.84 16.59 -25.73
CA PRO A 592 28.90 16.81 -24.63
C PRO A 592 27.57 17.42 -25.07
N ILE A 593 26.52 17.16 -24.30
CA ILE A 593 25.17 17.71 -24.54
C ILE A 593 25.05 19.06 -23.84
N ALA A 594 24.83 20.13 -24.60
CA ALA A 594 24.57 21.45 -24.04
C ALA A 594 23.07 21.62 -23.72
N LEU A 595 22.74 21.88 -22.46
CA LEU A 595 21.38 22.16 -21.99
C LEU A 595 21.30 23.54 -21.37
N THR A 596 20.18 24.23 -21.57
CA THR A 596 19.83 25.46 -20.84
C THR A 596 18.56 25.22 -20.04
N PHE A 597 18.52 25.70 -18.81
CA PHE A 597 17.38 25.54 -17.92
C PHE A 597 17.20 26.75 -17.02
N ASP A 598 15.96 26.98 -16.60
CA ASP A 598 15.62 27.96 -15.58
C ASP A 598 15.53 27.26 -14.22
N ALA A 599 16.18 27.82 -13.20
CA ALA A 599 16.05 27.41 -11.81
C ALA A 599 16.20 28.63 -10.90
N ASP A 600 15.41 28.69 -9.82
CA ASP A 600 15.50 29.77 -8.81
C ASP A 600 15.47 31.21 -9.37
N GLY A 601 14.79 31.41 -10.50
CA GLY A 601 14.66 32.70 -11.18
C GLY A 601 15.83 33.09 -12.10
N GLY A 602 16.84 32.22 -12.25
CA GLY A 602 17.97 32.40 -13.16
C GLY A 602 17.97 31.40 -14.31
N ALA A 603 18.60 31.78 -15.43
CA ALA A 603 18.88 30.88 -16.54
C ALA A 603 20.32 30.35 -16.43
N HIS A 604 20.47 29.03 -16.58
CA HIS A 604 21.74 28.32 -16.46
C HIS A 604 22.00 27.53 -17.73
N THR A 605 23.24 27.53 -18.21
CA THR A 605 23.68 26.68 -19.32
C THR A 605 24.76 25.73 -18.82
N VAL A 606 24.57 24.44 -19.10
CA VAL A 606 25.45 23.36 -18.64
C VAL A 606 25.83 22.46 -19.81
N SER A 607 26.93 21.75 -19.65
CA SER A 607 27.45 20.78 -20.61
C SER A 607 27.55 19.42 -19.93
N ILE A 608 26.80 18.44 -20.42
CA ILE A 608 26.71 17.10 -19.83
C ILE A 608 27.58 16.12 -20.64
N ALA A 609 28.62 15.58 -20.00
CA ALA A 609 29.46 14.54 -20.58
C ALA A 609 28.79 13.15 -20.48
N TYR A 610 27.77 12.93 -21.30
CA TYR A 610 27.08 11.65 -21.46
C TYR A 610 27.22 11.18 -22.91
N PHE A 611 27.80 9.99 -23.11
CA PHE A 611 28.21 9.50 -24.43
C PHE A 611 27.66 8.12 -24.79
N ASP A 612 26.72 7.61 -23.99
CA ASP A 612 25.87 6.50 -24.37
C ASP A 612 24.63 7.03 -25.11
N SER A 613 23.95 6.16 -25.86
CA SER A 613 22.69 6.53 -26.51
C SER A 613 21.52 6.49 -25.52
N LEU A 614 20.29 6.63 -26.01
CA LEU A 614 19.10 6.36 -25.22
C LEU A 614 19.13 4.92 -24.68
N ARG A 615 18.68 4.73 -23.44
CA ARG A 615 18.75 3.47 -22.72
C ARG A 615 17.36 3.03 -22.23
N TYR A 616 16.55 2.51 -23.14
CA TYR A 616 15.26 1.91 -22.78
C TYR A 616 15.43 0.44 -22.39
N PRO A 617 14.90 0.00 -21.24
CA PRO A 617 15.15 -1.34 -20.73
C PRO A 617 14.42 -2.43 -21.54
N ARG A 618 15.04 -3.60 -21.63
CA ARG A 618 14.52 -4.82 -22.27
C ARG A 618 15.00 -6.07 -21.55
N LEU A 619 14.24 -7.15 -21.64
CA LEU A 619 14.72 -8.48 -21.30
C LEU A 619 15.09 -9.25 -22.57
N GLU A 620 16.29 -9.80 -22.60
CA GLU A 620 16.79 -10.64 -23.70
C GLU A 620 17.09 -12.06 -23.20
N ARG A 621 16.82 -13.08 -24.04
CA ARG A 621 17.18 -14.46 -23.74
C ARG A 621 18.69 -14.62 -23.63
N ILE A 622 19.15 -15.29 -22.58
CA ILE A 622 20.53 -15.74 -22.45
C ILE A 622 20.69 -17.03 -23.26
N PRO A 623 21.54 -17.06 -24.31
CA PRO A 623 21.73 -18.25 -25.14
C PRO A 623 22.14 -19.48 -24.31
N GLY A 624 21.56 -20.64 -24.62
CA GLY A 624 21.88 -21.91 -23.97
C GLY A 624 21.27 -22.11 -22.58
N THR A 625 20.46 -21.18 -22.07
CA THR A 625 19.76 -21.32 -20.78
C THR A 625 18.31 -21.80 -20.95
N PRO A 626 17.75 -22.56 -19.99
CA PRO A 626 16.32 -22.90 -19.96
C PRO A 626 15.43 -21.66 -19.90
N ASP A 627 14.27 -21.69 -20.55
CA ASP A 627 13.30 -20.59 -20.49
C ASP A 627 12.28 -20.76 -19.36
N ARG A 628 12.78 -20.61 -18.13
CA ARG A 628 11.94 -20.76 -16.93
C ARG A 628 11.03 -19.55 -16.71
N LEU A 629 11.45 -18.34 -17.08
CA LEU A 629 10.60 -17.16 -16.95
C LEU A 629 9.40 -17.24 -17.90
N GLN A 630 9.58 -17.61 -19.17
CA GLN A 630 8.43 -17.82 -20.07
C GLN A 630 7.52 -18.94 -19.57
N ARG A 631 8.09 -20.01 -18.99
CA ARG A 631 7.31 -21.09 -18.37
C ARG A 631 6.50 -20.61 -17.17
N LEU A 632 7.06 -19.77 -16.29
CA LEU A 632 6.35 -19.17 -15.16
C LEU A 632 5.18 -18.28 -15.65
N LEU A 633 5.42 -17.49 -16.69
CA LEU A 633 4.43 -16.56 -17.24
C LEU A 633 3.36 -17.24 -18.09
N THR A 634 3.57 -18.48 -18.52
CA THR A 634 2.59 -19.25 -19.28
C THR A 634 1.66 -19.98 -18.32
N PRO A 635 0.32 -19.99 -18.53
CA PRO A 635 -0.60 -20.76 -17.70
C PRO A 635 -0.15 -22.22 -17.60
N ALA A 636 -0.18 -22.80 -16.41
CA ALA A 636 -0.05 -24.24 -16.26
C ALA A 636 -1.30 -24.89 -16.89
N LEU A 637 -1.08 -25.77 -17.87
CA LEU A 637 -2.14 -26.58 -18.51
C LEU A 637 -2.87 -27.47 -17.50
#